data_AF-A0A3C1HH83-F1
#
_entry.id   AF-A0A3C1HH83-F1
#
_cell.length_a   1.000
_cell.length_b   1.000
_cell.length_c   1.000
_cell.angle_alpha   90.00
_cell.angle_beta   90.00
_cell.angle_gamma   90.00
#
_symmetry.space_group_name_H-M   'P 1'
#
loop_
_entity.id
_entity.type
_entity.pdbx_description
1 polymer ?
#
loop_
_entity_poly.entity_id
_entity_poly.type
_entity_poly.pdbx_seq_one_letter_code
_entity_poly.pdbx_strand_id
1 'polypeptide(L)'
;MIRHRQDPLPMNSVASLFRLLSAVAALWALPFRASAAVGAEGTAPPAPWWSAGVERALREAGTNRVELLKALREAPVAQREGLGFLVAEMPARDAATLPASYLLENLSQAYEALEAAPWRERIPKEGFLNDVLPYASLSESRDPWRRKLRALAAPLIAGCTTPGEAAQRINERLFPLVKVKYSTQRHRADQGPFETLETGMASCTGLSILLVDACRAAGIPARVVATPLWINLRGNHTWVEIWDGGWHFTGAAEPDPKGLDRGWFTHDASQALKEMPQHAIYASTWRRTGIGFPMVWAKGDESVPALNVTERYTPSAPAADPGRVRLLVKVLDRPAGQRVPARVTVSEAGGDAQSPTVEGTSRGETADLNDILPFTLSRSHAYVVAVERDGVVRRQEFHPGTNAQEVVVVALKEEASLGLRSRACYAPRGAVSPLPPGEESRLAAAMTSFFVAPASRQATWRFPRSLDRLLQTHEPAVRRAAWEAYRSAPIHEPARKDFVEHQVRFDKHVSPYTVKSVGTRPAGGWALFIAMHGGGGVAKEFNDSQWRHMQIYYRDHPEAGGYLYVALRAPNDTWNGFYDDYVYPLVANLVQGFLLFGDVDPDKVFIMGYSHGGYGAFAIGPKMPDRFAAIHASAAAPTDGETTPRTLRNTVFSVMVGEKDTEFGRVDRDRRFKESVEALRAGRTDVYPVTVQVVAGNGHTGLPDRDKIADLYPSTREPAPQELTWAMTDGVIRDFYWLRCEAPAKRQEIAARCDGNRVVVTFSPGVRSASLLLDGRLVDLDQPVVVEVNGKASRPATVRPSLRVLCQTLARRGDPALAFTAQIPITPAGVR
;
A
#
# COMPACT_ATOMS: atom_id res chain seq x y z
N MET A 1 49.68 14.50 27.71
CA MET A 1 48.66 13.77 28.48
C MET A 1 47.98 12.76 27.56
N ILE A 2 48.25 11.49 27.83
CA ILE A 2 47.61 10.23 27.41
C ILE A 2 46.95 10.21 26.02
N ARG A 3 47.69 9.65 25.06
CA ARG A 3 47.20 9.08 23.79
C ARG A 3 46.89 7.61 24.02
N HIS A 4 45.81 7.07 23.46
CA HIS A 4 45.75 5.66 23.09
C HIS A 4 45.43 5.51 21.61
N ARG A 5 46.34 4.79 20.93
CA ARG A 5 46.35 4.44 19.51
C ARG A 5 45.56 3.15 19.27
N GLN A 6 45.07 3.05 18.03
CA GLN A 6 44.53 1.87 17.35
C GLN A 6 45.61 0.79 17.08
N ASP A 7 45.20 -0.48 17.22
CA ASP A 7 45.42 -1.73 16.44
C ASP A 7 46.83 -2.12 15.90
N PRO A 8 47.13 -3.37 15.46
CA PRO A 8 46.33 -4.62 15.37
C PRO A 8 47.05 -5.90 15.91
N LEU A 9 46.36 -7.05 15.96
CA LEU A 9 47.01 -8.39 16.00
C LEU A 9 46.37 -9.35 14.97
N PRO A 10 47.17 -10.19 14.27
CA PRO A 10 46.71 -11.01 13.15
C PRO A 10 46.43 -12.49 13.50
N MET A 11 45.81 -13.16 12.53
CA MET A 11 45.33 -14.55 12.46
C MET A 11 46.33 -15.63 12.88
N ASN A 12 45.84 -16.67 13.58
CA ASN A 12 46.11 -18.08 13.25
C ASN A 12 45.06 -19.06 13.84
N SER A 13 44.48 -19.84 12.93
CA SER A 13 43.95 -21.21 13.02
C SER A 13 43.13 -21.71 14.23
N VAL A 14 41.83 -21.89 13.98
CA VAL A 14 41.04 -23.14 14.04
C VAL A 14 41.32 -24.16 15.15
N ALA A 15 40.24 -24.50 15.86
CA ALA A 15 39.97 -25.69 16.68
C ALA A 15 40.41 -25.67 18.14
N SER A 16 39.45 -25.46 19.06
CA SER A 16 39.25 -26.26 20.29
C SER A 16 38.07 -25.71 21.12
N LEU A 17 36.90 -26.37 21.05
CA LEU A 17 36.12 -26.78 22.24
C LEU A 17 34.91 -27.64 21.82
N PHE A 18 35.16 -28.90 21.45
CA PHE A 18 34.16 -29.97 21.43
C PHE A 18 34.88 -31.29 21.72
N ARG A 19 34.26 -32.10 22.60
CA ARG A 19 34.51 -33.51 22.95
C ARG A 19 35.24 -33.79 24.27
N LEU A 20 34.49 -34.37 25.21
CA LEU A 20 34.94 -35.52 25.99
C LEU A 20 33.79 -36.55 26.13
N LEU A 21 33.93 -37.65 25.38
CA LEU A 21 33.25 -38.96 25.35
C LEU A 21 34.22 -39.78 24.45
N SER A 22 34.74 -40.99 24.71
CA SER A 22 34.39 -42.14 25.56
C SER A 22 35.58 -43.12 25.57
N ALA A 23 35.41 -44.25 26.28
CA ALA A 23 36.00 -45.61 26.12
C ALA A 23 36.86 -46.06 27.34
N VAL A 24 36.82 -47.30 27.87
CA VAL A 24 36.44 -48.65 27.40
C VAL A 24 35.90 -49.51 28.56
N ALA A 25 35.12 -50.55 28.21
CA ALA A 25 34.41 -51.52 29.01
C ALA A 25 35.21 -52.71 29.58
N ALA A 26 34.50 -53.47 30.45
CA ALA A 26 34.47 -54.94 30.61
C ALA A 26 35.03 -55.51 31.93
N LEU A 27 34.16 -56.09 32.78
CA LEU A 27 34.30 -57.47 33.26
C LEU A 27 33.04 -58.00 34.00
N TRP A 28 32.39 -58.99 33.36
CA TRP A 28 31.78 -60.22 33.88
C TRP A 28 30.48 -60.24 34.72
N ALA A 29 29.67 -61.27 34.41
CA ALA A 29 28.28 -61.51 34.76
C ALA A 29 28.08 -62.80 35.60
N LEU A 30 26.81 -62.99 36.04
CA LEU A 30 26.12 -64.20 36.58
C LEU A 30 26.00 -64.30 38.14
N PRO A 31 24.98 -64.99 38.69
CA PRO A 31 23.60 -64.51 38.81
C PRO A 31 23.01 -64.74 40.22
N PHE A 32 22.05 -63.94 40.69
CA PHE A 32 21.23 -64.33 41.86
C PHE A 32 19.88 -64.86 41.38
N ARG A 33 19.66 -66.16 41.62
CA ARG A 33 18.40 -66.86 41.41
C ARG A 33 17.37 -66.47 42.48
N ALA A 34 16.12 -66.44 42.01
CA ALA A 34 14.90 -66.14 42.73
C ALA A 34 14.67 -67.02 43.97
N SER A 35 13.97 -66.44 44.94
CA SER A 35 13.00 -67.18 45.76
C SER A 35 11.61 -66.70 45.37
N ALA A 36 10.80 -67.62 44.86
CA ALA A 36 9.41 -67.39 44.51
C ALA A 36 8.56 -67.35 45.78
N ALA A 37 7.64 -66.38 45.84
CA ALA A 37 6.40 -66.48 46.59
C ALA A 37 5.29 -65.78 45.80
N VAL A 38 4.53 -66.63 45.12
CA VAL A 38 3.13 -66.55 44.67
C VAL A 38 2.33 -65.29 45.03
N GLY A 39 1.66 -64.74 44.01
CA GLY A 39 0.24 -64.35 44.16
C GLY A 39 -0.13 -62.90 43.88
N ALA A 40 -0.19 -62.50 42.61
CA ALA A 40 -1.27 -61.68 42.06
C ALA A 40 -1.12 -61.62 40.53
N GLU A 41 -2.07 -62.19 39.81
CA GLU A 41 -2.29 -61.88 38.39
C GLU A 41 -2.66 -60.39 38.28
N GLY A 42 -1.66 -59.54 38.19
CA GLY A 42 -1.82 -58.15 37.79
C GLY A 42 -2.09 -58.11 36.30
N THR A 43 -3.37 -58.18 35.93
CA THR A 43 -3.85 -57.78 34.62
C THR A 43 -3.17 -56.47 34.21
N ALA A 44 -2.60 -56.41 33.00
CA ALA A 44 -2.08 -55.17 32.46
C ALA A 44 -3.17 -54.09 32.64
N PRO A 45 -2.83 -52.87 33.12
CA PRO A 45 -3.84 -51.85 33.36
C PRO A 45 -4.69 -51.70 32.09
N PRO A 46 -6.03 -51.67 32.22
CA PRO A 46 -6.90 -51.62 31.06
C PRO A 46 -6.47 -50.46 30.18
N ALA A 47 -6.35 -50.73 28.87
CA ALA A 47 -5.98 -49.70 27.91
C ALA A 47 -6.90 -48.49 28.12
N PRO A 48 -6.35 -47.27 28.13
CA PRO A 48 -7.16 -46.09 28.32
C PRO A 48 -8.29 -46.04 27.29
N TRP A 49 -9.46 -45.53 27.70
CA TRP A 49 -10.65 -45.50 26.84
C TRP A 49 -10.52 -44.54 25.65
N TRP A 50 -9.49 -43.69 25.63
CA TRP A 50 -9.29 -42.63 24.64
C TRP A 50 -8.35 -43.03 23.49
N SER A 51 -8.45 -42.29 22.39
CA SER A 51 -7.77 -42.61 21.13
C SER A 51 -6.28 -42.24 21.13
N ALA A 52 -5.56 -42.72 20.11
CA ALA A 52 -4.17 -42.31 19.84
C ALA A 52 -4.01 -40.79 19.61
N GLY A 53 -5.06 -40.11 19.12
CA GLY A 53 -5.09 -38.65 18.98
C GLY A 53 -5.05 -37.95 20.34
N VAL A 54 -5.77 -38.47 21.33
CA VAL A 54 -5.71 -37.98 22.71
C VAL A 54 -4.32 -38.23 23.31
N GLU A 55 -3.72 -39.39 23.08
CA GLU A 55 -2.35 -39.68 23.53
C GLU A 55 -1.33 -38.71 22.95
N ARG A 56 -1.51 -38.26 21.70
CA ARG A 56 -0.69 -37.21 21.10
C ARG A 56 -0.85 -35.88 21.85
N ALA A 57 -2.08 -35.42 22.06
CA ALA A 57 -2.33 -34.17 22.79
C ALA A 57 -1.77 -34.22 24.22
N LEU A 58 -1.87 -35.36 24.90
CA LEU A 58 -1.28 -35.57 26.23
C LEU A 58 0.26 -35.50 26.24
N ARG A 59 0.94 -35.77 25.11
CA ARG A 59 2.39 -35.57 24.97
C ARG A 59 2.73 -34.11 24.69
N GLU A 60 1.91 -33.43 23.89
CA GLU A 60 2.06 -32.01 23.55
C GLU A 60 1.74 -31.07 24.73
N ALA A 61 0.96 -31.53 25.71
CA ALA A 61 0.50 -30.75 26.86
C ALA A 61 1.58 -30.31 27.86
N GLY A 62 2.80 -30.86 27.78
CA GLY A 62 3.87 -30.55 28.73
C GLY A 62 3.44 -30.76 30.19
N THR A 63 3.62 -29.76 31.04
CA THR A 63 3.20 -29.80 32.46
C THR A 63 1.68 -29.82 32.64
N ASN A 64 0.90 -29.36 31.65
CA ASN A 64 -0.56 -29.35 31.69
C ASN A 64 -1.18 -30.74 31.41
N ARG A 65 -0.35 -31.77 31.15
CA ARG A 65 -0.80 -33.16 31.00
C ARG A 65 -1.68 -33.63 32.17
N VAL A 66 -1.40 -33.14 33.39
CA VAL A 66 -2.16 -33.49 34.60
C VAL A 66 -3.62 -33.04 34.48
N GLU A 67 -3.86 -31.82 33.99
CA GLU A 67 -5.22 -31.28 33.81
C GLU A 67 -5.97 -32.05 32.71
N LEU A 68 -5.33 -32.36 31.58
CA LEU A 68 -5.97 -33.16 30.54
C LEU A 68 -6.33 -34.58 31.01
N LEU A 69 -5.43 -35.24 31.76
CA LEU A 69 -5.72 -36.54 32.36
C LEU A 69 -6.85 -36.47 33.39
N LYS A 70 -6.91 -35.39 34.18
CA LYS A 70 -7.98 -35.15 35.12
C LYS A 70 -9.33 -35.05 34.38
N ALA A 71 -9.41 -34.22 33.34
CA ALA A 71 -10.61 -34.11 32.51
C ALA A 71 -11.04 -35.47 31.92
N LEU A 72 -10.10 -36.24 31.36
CA LEU A 72 -10.39 -37.57 30.78
C LEU A 72 -10.85 -38.61 31.82
N ARG A 73 -10.44 -38.48 33.08
CA ARG A 73 -10.90 -39.39 34.15
C ARG A 73 -12.27 -38.99 34.69
N GLU A 74 -12.49 -37.70 34.85
CA GLU A 74 -13.69 -37.13 35.46
C GLU A 74 -14.86 -36.99 34.46
N ALA A 75 -14.61 -37.06 33.16
CA ALA A 75 -15.66 -37.02 32.13
C ALA A 75 -16.72 -38.13 32.34
N PRO A 76 -18.02 -37.76 32.39
CA PRO A 76 -19.12 -38.72 32.42
C PRO A 76 -19.06 -39.69 31.23
N VAL A 77 -19.40 -40.95 31.44
CA VAL A 77 -19.29 -42.01 30.41
C VAL A 77 -19.99 -41.60 29.10
N ALA A 78 -21.19 -41.00 29.20
CA ALA A 78 -21.96 -40.52 28.05
C ALA A 78 -21.28 -39.37 27.25
N GLN A 79 -20.35 -38.66 27.86
CA GLN A 79 -19.67 -37.50 27.27
C GLN A 79 -18.20 -37.78 26.91
N ARG A 80 -17.68 -38.97 27.25
CA ARG A 80 -16.28 -39.36 27.01
C ARG A 80 -15.87 -39.22 25.55
N GLU A 81 -16.73 -39.63 24.64
CA GLU A 81 -16.45 -39.51 23.22
C GLU A 81 -16.29 -38.05 22.77
N GLY A 82 -17.17 -37.17 23.23
CA GLY A 82 -17.08 -35.73 22.96
C GLY A 82 -15.78 -35.13 23.50
N LEU A 83 -15.44 -35.43 24.76
CA LEU A 83 -14.18 -34.95 25.33
C LEU A 83 -12.97 -35.53 24.59
N GLY A 84 -13.01 -36.82 24.23
CA GLY A 84 -11.97 -37.49 23.46
C GLY A 84 -11.74 -36.83 22.10
N PHE A 85 -12.81 -36.46 21.39
CA PHE A 85 -12.73 -35.70 20.15
C PHE A 85 -12.12 -34.32 20.36
N LEU A 86 -12.60 -33.55 21.35
CA LEU A 86 -12.06 -32.23 21.65
C LEU A 86 -10.56 -32.28 21.93
N VAL A 87 -10.13 -33.20 22.80
CA VAL A 87 -8.71 -33.34 23.20
C VAL A 87 -7.86 -33.88 22.06
N ALA A 88 -8.36 -34.79 21.23
CA ALA A 88 -7.60 -35.31 20.09
C ALA A 88 -7.29 -34.21 19.05
N GLU A 89 -8.25 -33.31 18.82
CA GLU A 89 -8.20 -32.34 17.73
C GLU A 89 -7.76 -30.94 18.16
N MET A 90 -7.72 -30.63 19.47
CA MET A 90 -7.36 -29.29 19.96
C MET A 90 -5.95 -28.83 19.52
N PRO A 91 -5.73 -27.51 19.39
CA PRO A 91 -4.41 -26.93 19.16
C PRO A 91 -3.43 -27.24 20.31
N ALA A 92 -2.14 -27.35 20.00
CA ALA A 92 -1.10 -27.61 20.99
C ALA A 92 -1.07 -26.56 22.12
N ARG A 93 -1.36 -25.28 21.80
CA ARG A 93 -1.46 -24.21 22.81
C ARG A 93 -2.56 -24.48 23.84
N ASP A 94 -3.68 -25.05 23.40
CA ASP A 94 -4.83 -25.31 24.27
C ASP A 94 -4.54 -26.55 25.13
N ALA A 95 -3.92 -27.58 24.56
CA ALA A 95 -3.43 -28.75 25.31
C ALA A 95 -2.44 -28.36 26.41
N ALA A 96 -1.61 -27.36 26.17
CA ALA A 96 -0.59 -26.88 27.11
C ALA A 96 -1.12 -25.91 28.19
N THR A 97 -2.35 -25.40 28.09
CA THR A 97 -2.81 -24.30 28.97
C THR A 97 -4.21 -24.45 29.55
N LEU A 98 -5.11 -25.22 28.93
CA LEU A 98 -6.50 -25.29 29.40
C LEU A 98 -6.64 -26.18 30.64
N PRO A 99 -7.32 -25.69 31.70
CA PRO A 99 -7.58 -26.48 32.89
C PRO A 99 -8.71 -27.49 32.67
N ALA A 100 -8.72 -28.56 33.47
CA ALA A 100 -9.74 -29.61 33.39
C ALA A 100 -11.15 -29.06 33.59
N SER A 101 -11.30 -28.12 34.52
CA SER A 101 -12.58 -27.48 34.84
C SER A 101 -13.20 -26.76 33.63
N TYR A 102 -12.38 -26.07 32.83
CA TYR A 102 -12.86 -25.38 31.63
C TYR A 102 -13.38 -26.37 30.59
N LEU A 103 -12.63 -27.46 30.35
CA LEU A 103 -13.02 -28.50 29.38
C LEU A 103 -14.29 -29.22 29.81
N LEU A 104 -14.38 -29.61 31.09
CA LEU A 104 -15.54 -30.33 31.64
C LEU A 104 -16.79 -29.44 31.70
N GLU A 105 -16.64 -28.15 32.04
CA GLU A 105 -17.75 -27.21 32.01
C GLU A 105 -18.27 -27.00 30.58
N ASN A 106 -17.37 -26.75 29.62
CA ASN A 106 -17.78 -26.55 28.23
C ASN A 106 -18.47 -27.80 27.66
N LEU A 107 -17.94 -28.98 27.99
CA LEU A 107 -18.51 -30.29 27.64
C LEU A 107 -19.93 -30.44 28.18
N SER A 108 -20.14 -30.28 29.50
CA SER A 108 -21.48 -30.41 30.10
C SER A 108 -22.46 -29.44 29.48
N GLN A 109 -22.05 -28.17 29.34
CA GLN A 109 -22.87 -27.15 28.74
C GLN A 109 -23.23 -27.53 27.29
N ALA A 110 -22.29 -27.94 26.42
CA ALA A 110 -22.61 -28.31 25.04
C ALA A 110 -23.65 -29.44 24.94
N TYR A 111 -23.52 -30.49 25.77
CA TYR A 111 -24.48 -31.59 25.82
C TYR A 111 -25.86 -31.12 26.31
N GLU A 112 -25.92 -30.33 27.39
CA GLU A 112 -27.18 -29.78 27.90
C GLU A 112 -27.92 -28.93 26.85
N ALA A 113 -27.19 -28.16 26.04
CA ALA A 113 -27.80 -27.37 24.97
C ALA A 113 -28.39 -28.25 23.87
N LEU A 114 -27.68 -29.31 23.45
CA LEU A 114 -28.21 -30.20 22.43
C LEU A 114 -29.45 -30.95 22.97
N GLU A 115 -29.40 -31.48 24.19
CA GLU A 115 -30.54 -32.19 24.80
C GLU A 115 -31.79 -31.32 24.92
N ALA A 116 -31.61 -30.03 25.27
CA ALA A 116 -32.70 -29.08 25.38
C ALA A 116 -33.26 -28.61 24.02
N ALA A 117 -32.55 -28.82 22.92
CA ALA A 117 -32.93 -28.30 21.61
C ALA A 117 -34.06 -29.12 20.95
N PRO A 118 -35.11 -28.47 20.39
CA PRO A 118 -36.16 -29.17 19.64
C PRO A 118 -35.67 -29.95 18.42
N TRP A 119 -34.51 -29.55 17.86
CA TRP A 119 -33.90 -30.15 16.68
C TRP A 119 -32.83 -31.20 16.98
N ARG A 120 -32.65 -31.63 18.23
CA ARG A 120 -31.57 -32.55 18.63
C ARG A 120 -31.48 -33.81 17.76
N GLU A 121 -32.63 -34.41 17.43
CA GLU A 121 -32.73 -35.63 16.61
C GLU A 121 -32.33 -35.40 15.14
N ARG A 122 -32.30 -34.14 14.70
CA ARG A 122 -31.91 -33.74 13.34
C ARG A 122 -30.41 -33.48 13.22
N ILE A 123 -29.69 -33.32 14.33
CA ILE A 123 -28.25 -33.01 14.32
C ILE A 123 -27.45 -34.30 14.25
N PRO A 124 -26.69 -34.55 13.17
CA PRO A 124 -25.82 -35.70 13.12
C PRO A 124 -24.73 -35.57 14.19
N LYS A 125 -24.35 -36.70 14.78
CA LYS A 125 -23.29 -36.78 15.80
C LYS A 125 -22.00 -36.07 15.39
N GLU A 126 -21.58 -36.21 14.14
CA GLU A 126 -20.37 -35.53 13.63
C GLU A 126 -20.53 -34.00 13.61
N GLY A 127 -21.71 -33.50 13.27
CA GLY A 127 -22.04 -32.07 13.33
C GLY A 127 -22.07 -31.55 14.76
N PHE A 128 -22.54 -32.35 15.72
CA PHE A 128 -22.42 -32.00 17.13
C PHE A 128 -20.94 -31.89 17.55
N LEU A 129 -20.14 -32.94 17.28
CA LEU A 129 -18.73 -32.98 17.67
C LEU A 129 -17.90 -31.84 17.05
N ASN A 130 -18.13 -31.52 15.79
CA ASN A 130 -17.29 -30.57 15.05
C ASN A 130 -17.81 -29.12 15.06
N ASP A 131 -19.12 -28.92 15.19
CA ASP A 131 -19.73 -27.61 14.91
C ASP A 131 -20.65 -27.10 16.04
N VAL A 132 -20.85 -27.88 17.12
CA VAL A 132 -21.55 -27.45 18.36
C VAL A 132 -20.63 -27.49 19.58
N LEU A 133 -19.95 -28.62 19.78
CA LEU A 133 -19.12 -28.95 20.93
C LEU A 133 -17.86 -28.07 21.09
N PRO A 134 -17.16 -27.63 20.03
CA PRO A 134 -15.94 -26.83 20.19
C PRO A 134 -16.15 -25.54 20.98
N TYR A 135 -15.18 -25.24 21.84
CA TYR A 135 -15.16 -24.05 22.71
C TYR A 135 -14.56 -22.81 22.04
N ALA A 136 -14.11 -22.95 20.79
CA ALA A 136 -13.55 -21.88 19.98
C ALA A 136 -13.84 -22.17 18.49
N SER A 137 -13.79 -21.12 17.69
CA SER A 137 -13.88 -21.14 16.24
C SER A 137 -12.52 -20.96 15.59
N LEU A 138 -11.70 -20.01 16.09
CA LEU A 138 -10.41 -19.61 15.51
C LEU A 138 -9.33 -19.44 16.62
N SER A 139 -8.60 -18.34 16.58
CA SER A 139 -7.51 -17.94 17.49
C SER A 139 -7.93 -17.02 18.64
N GLU A 140 -9.23 -16.80 18.83
CA GLU A 140 -9.77 -15.95 19.89
C GLU A 140 -9.43 -16.42 21.31
N SER A 141 -9.60 -15.54 22.30
CA SER A 141 -9.43 -15.89 23.71
C SER A 141 -10.34 -17.05 24.14
N ARG A 142 -9.81 -17.93 25.00
CA ARG A 142 -10.55 -19.08 25.55
C ARG A 142 -11.43 -18.66 26.71
N ASP A 143 -12.44 -17.85 26.41
CA ASP A 143 -13.39 -17.31 27.39
C ASP A 143 -14.45 -18.36 27.76
N PRO A 144 -14.93 -18.44 29.01
CA PRO A 144 -16.04 -19.32 29.41
C PRO A 144 -17.40 -18.76 28.94
N TRP A 145 -17.54 -18.53 27.63
CA TRP A 145 -18.65 -17.80 27.03
C TRP A 145 -19.99 -18.56 27.01
N ARG A 146 -19.96 -19.90 26.97
CA ARG A 146 -21.12 -20.74 26.64
C ARG A 146 -22.31 -20.53 27.56
N ARG A 147 -22.09 -20.47 28.87
CA ARG A 147 -23.16 -20.23 29.85
C ARG A 147 -23.81 -18.86 29.66
N LYS A 148 -23.00 -17.81 29.49
CA LYS A 148 -23.47 -16.44 29.31
C LYS A 148 -24.25 -16.28 28.00
N LEU A 149 -23.72 -16.80 26.90
CA LEU A 149 -24.39 -16.72 25.61
C LEU A 149 -25.66 -17.58 25.55
N ARG A 150 -25.71 -18.73 26.24
CA ARG A 150 -26.94 -19.51 26.38
C ARG A 150 -28.04 -18.70 27.07
N ALA A 151 -27.72 -18.05 28.18
CA ALA A 151 -28.68 -17.23 28.92
C ALA A 151 -29.25 -16.09 28.06
N LEU A 152 -28.45 -15.56 27.13
CA LEU A 152 -28.90 -14.56 26.16
C LEU A 152 -29.71 -15.17 25.01
N ALA A 153 -29.27 -16.29 24.43
CA ALA A 153 -29.85 -16.88 23.23
C ALA A 153 -31.16 -17.64 23.49
N ALA A 154 -31.27 -18.36 24.60
CA ALA A 154 -32.44 -19.19 24.94
C ALA A 154 -33.79 -18.43 24.88
N PRO A 155 -33.96 -17.23 25.48
CA PRO A 155 -35.20 -16.48 25.35
C PRO A 155 -35.45 -15.95 23.93
N LEU A 156 -34.40 -15.71 23.15
CA LEU A 156 -34.54 -15.20 21.77
C LEU A 156 -35.13 -16.25 20.85
N ILE A 157 -34.76 -17.53 21.03
CA ILE A 157 -35.17 -18.64 20.16
C ILE A 157 -36.40 -19.38 20.65
N ALA A 158 -37.11 -18.84 21.65
CA ALA A 158 -38.34 -19.44 22.15
C ALA A 158 -39.35 -19.67 21.00
N GLY A 159 -39.87 -20.89 20.91
CA GLY A 159 -40.81 -21.30 19.86
C GLY A 159 -40.18 -21.66 18.51
N CYS A 160 -38.87 -21.51 18.32
CA CYS A 160 -38.20 -21.98 17.10
C CYS A 160 -38.20 -23.52 17.03
N THR A 161 -38.40 -24.06 15.83
CA THR A 161 -38.47 -25.52 15.61
C THR A 161 -37.31 -26.07 14.79
N THR A 162 -36.58 -25.20 14.09
CA THR A 162 -35.40 -25.59 13.29
C THR A 162 -34.14 -24.83 13.69
N PRO A 163 -32.94 -25.40 13.47
CA PRO A 163 -31.69 -24.71 13.70
C PRO A 163 -31.58 -23.40 12.91
N GLY A 164 -32.04 -23.39 11.64
CA GLY A 164 -31.96 -22.21 10.77
C GLY A 164 -32.86 -21.07 11.24
N GLU A 165 -34.09 -21.38 11.67
CA GLU A 165 -35.01 -20.40 12.26
C GLU A 165 -34.42 -19.78 13.54
N ALA A 166 -33.86 -20.62 14.41
CA ALA A 166 -33.25 -20.18 15.65
C ALA A 166 -32.01 -19.30 15.40
N ALA A 167 -31.14 -19.69 14.46
CA ALA A 167 -29.96 -18.91 14.09
C ALA A 167 -30.31 -17.54 13.51
N GLN A 168 -31.31 -17.46 12.63
CA GLN A 168 -31.81 -16.19 12.11
C GLN A 168 -32.30 -15.27 13.25
N ARG A 169 -33.05 -15.83 14.21
CA ARG A 169 -33.58 -15.05 15.34
C ARG A 169 -32.48 -14.60 16.30
N ILE A 170 -31.43 -15.41 16.51
CA ILE A 170 -30.23 -14.99 17.23
C ILE A 170 -29.54 -13.85 16.49
N ASN A 171 -29.28 -13.98 15.19
CA ASN A 171 -28.61 -12.96 14.40
C ASN A 171 -29.39 -11.62 14.38
N GLU A 172 -30.72 -11.69 14.28
CA GLU A 172 -31.60 -10.52 14.30
C GLU A 172 -31.58 -9.79 15.65
N ARG A 173 -31.64 -10.53 16.77
CA ARG A 173 -31.97 -9.95 18.08
C ARG A 173 -30.80 -9.82 19.02
N LEU A 174 -29.76 -10.63 18.88
CA LEU A 174 -28.61 -10.65 19.80
C LEU A 174 -27.83 -9.34 19.71
N PHE A 175 -27.40 -8.93 18.52
CA PHE A 175 -26.53 -7.76 18.36
C PHE A 175 -27.17 -6.44 18.86
N PRO A 176 -28.45 -6.14 18.56
CA PRO A 176 -29.13 -5.01 19.18
C PRO A 176 -29.23 -5.13 20.71
N LEU A 177 -29.54 -6.33 21.22
CA LEU A 177 -29.65 -6.59 22.66
C LEU A 177 -28.34 -6.30 23.40
N VAL A 178 -27.21 -6.72 22.83
CA VAL A 178 -25.87 -6.52 23.43
C VAL A 178 -25.18 -5.23 22.97
N LYS A 179 -25.84 -4.43 22.11
CA LYS A 179 -25.33 -3.17 21.55
C LYS A 179 -23.99 -3.32 20.83
N VAL A 180 -23.75 -4.47 20.22
CA VAL A 180 -22.53 -4.75 19.45
C VAL A 180 -22.76 -4.35 17.99
N LYS A 181 -21.80 -3.63 17.41
CA LYS A 181 -21.82 -3.23 16.00
C LYS A 181 -20.51 -3.52 15.29
N TYR A 182 -20.53 -3.56 13.96
CA TYR A 182 -19.31 -3.60 13.19
C TYR A 182 -18.45 -2.35 13.43
N SER A 183 -17.14 -2.54 13.58
CA SER A 183 -16.14 -1.47 13.58
C SER A 183 -14.76 -2.03 13.27
N THR A 184 -13.91 -1.21 12.65
CA THR A 184 -12.48 -1.47 12.50
C THR A 184 -11.63 -0.86 13.62
N GLN A 185 -12.24 -0.15 14.58
CA GLN A 185 -11.55 0.47 15.72
C GLN A 185 -11.31 -0.48 16.92
N ARG A 186 -11.77 -1.72 16.80
CA ARG A 186 -11.48 -2.84 17.71
C ARG A 186 -9.99 -3.11 17.96
N HIS A 187 -9.67 -3.75 19.09
CA HIS A 187 -8.29 -4.07 19.47
C HIS A 187 -7.64 -5.15 18.59
N ARG A 188 -8.38 -6.22 18.24
CA ARG A 188 -7.93 -7.33 17.37
C ARG A 188 -9.06 -7.78 16.43
N ALA A 189 -8.73 -8.49 15.36
CA ALA A 189 -9.74 -8.92 14.39
C ALA A 189 -10.63 -10.05 14.94
N ASP A 190 -10.01 -11.02 15.61
CA ASP A 190 -10.55 -12.25 16.18
C ASP A 190 -10.87 -12.12 17.69
N GLN A 191 -11.59 -11.06 18.05
CA GLN A 191 -12.02 -10.87 19.45
C GLN A 191 -12.90 -12.04 19.90
N GLY A 192 -12.66 -12.52 21.12
CA GLY A 192 -13.56 -13.48 21.77
C GLY A 192 -14.89 -12.83 22.16
N PRO A 193 -15.88 -13.63 22.56
CA PRO A 193 -17.20 -13.12 22.93
C PRO A 193 -17.17 -12.11 24.08
N PHE A 194 -16.31 -12.30 25.08
CA PHE A 194 -16.29 -11.39 26.25
C PHE A 194 -15.78 -10.01 25.89
N GLU A 195 -14.67 -9.93 25.16
CA GLU A 195 -14.14 -8.67 24.67
C GLU A 195 -15.12 -7.97 23.72
N THR A 196 -15.79 -8.73 22.84
CA THR A 196 -16.80 -8.17 21.93
C THR A 196 -17.96 -7.55 22.71
N LEU A 197 -18.47 -8.25 23.72
CA LEU A 197 -19.55 -7.76 24.58
C LEU A 197 -19.13 -6.56 25.43
N GLU A 198 -17.89 -6.54 25.90
CA GLU A 198 -17.33 -5.44 26.71
C GLU A 198 -17.17 -4.16 25.89
N THR A 199 -16.61 -4.29 24.69
CA THR A 199 -16.28 -3.13 23.83
C THR A 199 -17.48 -2.62 23.03
N GLY A 200 -18.51 -3.46 22.83
CA GLY A 200 -19.68 -3.12 22.00
C GLY A 200 -19.33 -2.96 20.51
N MET A 201 -18.16 -3.43 20.08
CA MET A 201 -17.70 -3.30 18.69
C MET A 201 -16.83 -4.47 18.27
N ALA A 202 -16.96 -4.91 17.02
CA ALA A 202 -16.14 -6.00 16.48
C ALA A 202 -15.93 -5.90 14.97
N SER A 203 -14.90 -6.58 14.46
CA SER A 203 -14.74 -6.80 13.02
C SER A 203 -15.73 -7.86 12.51
N CYS A 204 -15.81 -8.06 11.19
CA CYS A 204 -16.62 -9.16 10.61
C CYS A 204 -16.24 -10.53 11.20
N THR A 205 -14.96 -10.76 11.52
CA THR A 205 -14.50 -11.97 12.20
C THR A 205 -15.04 -12.05 13.64
N GLY A 206 -14.91 -11.00 14.44
CA GLY A 206 -15.41 -11.00 15.83
C GLY A 206 -16.94 -11.11 15.92
N LEU A 207 -17.67 -10.46 15.01
CA LEU A 207 -19.13 -10.64 14.90
C LEU A 207 -19.49 -12.09 14.55
N SER A 208 -18.75 -12.70 13.63
CA SER A 208 -18.96 -14.09 13.23
C SER A 208 -18.66 -15.07 14.36
N ILE A 209 -17.58 -14.86 15.13
CA ILE A 209 -17.28 -15.64 16.33
C ILE A 209 -18.43 -15.53 17.34
N LEU A 210 -18.89 -14.32 17.66
CA LEU A 210 -19.98 -14.12 18.60
C LEU A 210 -21.29 -14.81 18.16
N LEU A 211 -21.63 -14.73 16.86
CA LEU A 211 -22.82 -15.41 16.33
C LEU A 211 -22.68 -16.93 16.38
N VAL A 212 -21.53 -17.47 15.94
CA VAL A 212 -21.26 -18.92 16.01
C VAL A 212 -21.34 -19.40 17.44
N ASP A 213 -20.70 -18.71 18.38
CA ASP A 213 -20.70 -19.11 19.78
C ASP A 213 -22.10 -19.01 20.42
N ALA A 214 -22.91 -18.01 20.05
CA ALA A 214 -24.30 -17.92 20.49
C ALA A 214 -25.16 -19.07 19.93
N CYS A 215 -24.99 -19.41 18.65
CA CYS A 215 -25.63 -20.57 18.03
C CYS A 215 -25.23 -21.87 18.73
N ARG A 216 -23.92 -22.09 18.95
CA ARG A 216 -23.37 -23.27 19.64
C ARG A 216 -23.84 -23.35 21.10
N ALA A 217 -24.00 -22.22 21.78
CA ALA A 217 -24.55 -22.16 23.13
C ALA A 217 -26.02 -22.62 23.21
N ALA A 218 -26.74 -22.53 22.09
CA ALA A 218 -28.12 -22.98 21.91
C ALA A 218 -28.26 -24.36 21.21
N GLY A 219 -27.16 -25.07 20.97
CA GLY A 219 -27.20 -26.40 20.35
C GLY A 219 -27.40 -26.37 18.82
N ILE A 220 -27.09 -25.24 18.17
CA ILE A 220 -27.17 -25.06 16.71
C ILE A 220 -25.75 -25.28 16.13
N PRO A 221 -25.57 -26.21 15.17
CA PRO A 221 -24.28 -26.37 14.52
C PRO A 221 -23.96 -25.16 13.64
N ALA A 222 -22.85 -24.50 13.93
CA ALA A 222 -22.42 -23.28 13.26
C ALA A 222 -20.90 -23.21 13.13
N ARG A 223 -20.41 -22.53 12.09
CA ARG A 223 -18.97 -22.36 11.85
C ARG A 223 -18.66 -21.06 11.12
N VAL A 224 -17.42 -20.59 11.31
CA VAL A 224 -16.92 -19.38 10.68
C VAL A 224 -16.47 -19.69 9.26
N VAL A 225 -16.78 -18.81 8.32
CA VAL A 225 -16.37 -18.90 6.92
C VAL A 225 -15.67 -17.61 6.51
N ALA A 226 -14.59 -17.71 5.74
CA ALA A 226 -13.89 -16.54 5.25
C ALA A 226 -13.33 -16.70 3.85
N THR A 227 -13.16 -15.56 3.17
CA THR A 227 -12.27 -15.42 2.03
C THR A 227 -11.07 -14.54 2.43
N PRO A 228 -9.82 -14.95 2.13
CA PRO A 228 -8.65 -14.15 2.47
C PRO A 228 -8.53 -12.87 1.64
N LEU A 229 -9.03 -12.88 0.40
CA LEU A 229 -9.02 -11.75 -0.51
C LEU A 229 -10.04 -11.96 -1.64
N TRP A 230 -11.03 -11.08 -1.75
CA TRP A 230 -11.92 -11.02 -2.91
C TRP A 230 -11.11 -10.89 -4.21
N ILE A 231 -11.61 -11.44 -5.33
CA ILE A 231 -10.93 -11.36 -6.64
C ILE A 231 -10.77 -9.92 -7.13
N ASN A 232 -11.72 -9.08 -6.74
CA ASN A 232 -11.68 -7.64 -6.99
C ASN A 232 -10.67 -6.89 -6.11
N LEU A 233 -9.93 -7.61 -5.26
CA LEU A 233 -8.88 -7.12 -4.37
C LEU A 233 -9.36 -6.11 -3.32
N ARG A 234 -10.67 -6.05 -3.02
CA ARG A 234 -11.24 -5.13 -2.01
C ARG A 234 -11.04 -5.60 -0.55
N GLY A 235 -10.26 -6.65 -0.33
CA GLY A 235 -9.89 -7.15 0.99
C GLY A 235 -10.52 -8.50 1.33
N ASN A 236 -10.48 -8.88 2.60
CA ASN A 236 -11.09 -10.11 3.11
C ASN A 236 -12.51 -9.86 3.62
N HIS A 237 -13.22 -10.95 3.92
CA HIS A 237 -14.46 -10.90 4.69
C HIS A 237 -14.68 -12.23 5.41
N THR A 238 -15.43 -12.19 6.51
CA THR A 238 -15.80 -13.35 7.33
C THR A 238 -17.30 -13.33 7.61
N TRP A 239 -17.95 -14.48 7.48
CA TRP A 239 -19.38 -14.69 7.74
C TRP A 239 -19.61 -16.05 8.41
N VAL A 240 -20.87 -16.47 8.55
CA VAL A 240 -21.25 -17.69 9.27
C VAL A 240 -21.99 -18.67 8.38
N GLU A 241 -21.66 -19.96 8.52
CA GLU A 241 -22.46 -21.08 8.02
C GLU A 241 -23.22 -21.74 9.18
N ILE A 242 -24.51 -22.02 8.97
CA ILE A 242 -25.45 -22.67 9.88
C ILE A 242 -25.93 -23.97 9.25
N TRP A 243 -25.96 -25.05 10.02
CA TRP A 243 -26.51 -26.32 9.55
C TRP A 243 -28.04 -26.36 9.76
N ASP A 244 -28.84 -26.60 8.72
CA ASP A 244 -30.27 -26.94 8.78
C ASP A 244 -30.72 -27.83 7.59
N GLY A 245 -30.37 -29.10 7.60
CA GLY A 245 -30.56 -30.05 6.49
C GLY A 245 -29.41 -30.01 5.48
N GLY A 246 -28.70 -28.89 5.46
CA GLY A 246 -27.47 -28.61 4.73
C GLY A 246 -26.79 -27.38 5.33
N TRP A 247 -25.67 -26.96 4.75
CA TRP A 247 -25.00 -25.72 5.16
C TRP A 247 -25.62 -24.53 4.45
N HIS A 248 -26.08 -23.57 5.24
CA HIS A 248 -26.65 -22.30 4.79
C HIS A 248 -25.83 -21.14 5.35
N PHE A 249 -25.74 -20.00 4.66
CA PHE A 249 -24.91 -18.87 5.10
C PHE A 249 -25.69 -17.64 5.55
N THR A 250 -25.08 -16.81 6.39
CA THR A 250 -25.59 -15.48 6.77
C THR A 250 -24.44 -14.56 7.21
N GLY A 251 -24.59 -13.26 6.98
CA GLY A 251 -23.69 -12.24 7.54
C GLY A 251 -23.98 -12.01 9.03
N ALA A 252 -22.94 -11.88 9.86
CA ALA A 252 -23.12 -11.66 11.29
C ALA A 252 -23.48 -10.19 11.59
N ALA A 253 -24.54 -9.99 12.39
CA ALA A 253 -25.20 -8.69 12.60
C ALA A 253 -25.86 -8.11 11.33
N GLU A 254 -26.08 -8.94 10.31
CA GLU A 254 -26.65 -8.57 9.02
C GLU A 254 -27.82 -9.51 8.64
N PRO A 255 -28.87 -9.60 9.49
CA PRO A 255 -30.00 -10.47 9.22
C PRO A 255 -30.73 -10.06 7.94
N ASP A 256 -31.12 -11.03 7.10
CA ASP A 256 -32.01 -10.80 5.96
C ASP A 256 -33.42 -11.31 6.32
N PRO A 257 -34.47 -10.48 6.20
CA PRO A 257 -35.84 -10.84 6.58
C PRO A 257 -36.42 -11.99 5.75
N LYS A 258 -35.81 -12.32 4.60
CA LYS A 258 -36.22 -13.44 3.77
C LYS A 258 -35.49 -14.75 4.13
N GLY A 259 -34.59 -14.74 5.12
CA GLY A 259 -33.90 -15.91 5.65
C GLY A 259 -32.44 -16.08 5.25
N LEU A 260 -31.87 -17.26 5.53
CA LEU A 260 -30.48 -17.63 5.21
C LEU A 260 -30.20 -17.65 3.70
N ASP A 261 -28.94 -17.84 3.34
CA ASP A 261 -28.38 -17.82 1.97
C ASP A 261 -28.51 -16.46 1.28
N ARG A 262 -28.49 -15.41 2.09
CA ARG A 262 -28.45 -14.02 1.65
C ARG A 262 -27.39 -13.24 2.40
N GLY A 263 -26.78 -12.31 1.68
CA GLY A 263 -25.77 -11.39 2.17
C GLY A 263 -25.34 -10.43 1.08
N TRP A 264 -24.84 -9.25 1.45
CA TRP A 264 -24.34 -8.28 0.47
C TRP A 264 -23.14 -8.84 -0.32
N PHE A 265 -22.41 -9.80 0.26
CA PHE A 265 -21.22 -10.43 -0.30
C PHE A 265 -21.51 -11.53 -1.32
N THR A 266 -22.77 -11.98 -1.50
CA THR A 266 -23.10 -13.14 -2.36
C THR A 266 -22.52 -13.01 -3.77
N HIS A 267 -22.57 -11.81 -4.36
CA HIS A 267 -21.99 -11.58 -5.69
C HIS A 267 -20.46 -11.70 -5.72
N ASP A 268 -19.77 -11.21 -4.69
CA ASP A 268 -18.30 -11.28 -4.64
C ASP A 268 -17.86 -12.72 -4.31
N ALA A 269 -18.62 -13.43 -3.47
CA ALA A 269 -18.41 -14.86 -3.16
C ALA A 269 -18.63 -15.77 -4.37
N SER A 270 -19.60 -15.45 -5.25
CA SER A 270 -19.83 -16.26 -6.45
C SER A 270 -18.71 -16.19 -7.48
N GLN A 271 -17.79 -15.23 -7.35
CA GLN A 271 -16.64 -15.14 -8.24
C GLN A 271 -15.47 -15.99 -7.78
N ALA A 272 -15.43 -16.43 -6.51
CA ALA A 272 -14.29 -17.07 -5.85
C ALA A 272 -13.63 -18.20 -6.68
N LEU A 273 -12.30 -18.32 -6.57
CA LEU A 273 -11.51 -19.27 -7.34
C LEU A 273 -10.96 -20.38 -6.45
N LYS A 274 -11.52 -21.59 -6.57
CA LYS A 274 -11.16 -22.75 -5.74
C LYS A 274 -9.66 -23.06 -5.73
N GLU A 275 -9.04 -22.99 -6.91
CA GLU A 275 -7.63 -23.35 -7.14
C GLU A 275 -6.63 -22.23 -6.79
N MET A 276 -7.12 -21.05 -6.36
CA MET A 276 -6.29 -19.91 -5.98
C MET A 276 -6.49 -19.63 -4.50
N PRO A 277 -5.62 -20.12 -3.59
CA PRO A 277 -5.85 -20.09 -2.15
C PRO A 277 -6.21 -18.71 -1.59
N GLN A 278 -5.61 -17.64 -2.12
CA GLN A 278 -5.93 -16.27 -1.70
C GLN A 278 -7.35 -15.81 -2.06
N HIS A 279 -8.00 -16.43 -3.06
CA HIS A 279 -9.33 -16.08 -3.59
C HIS A 279 -10.38 -17.18 -3.38
N ALA A 280 -10.02 -18.26 -2.69
CA ALA A 280 -10.93 -19.33 -2.30
C ALA A 280 -11.73 -18.95 -1.04
N ILE A 281 -12.72 -19.79 -0.70
CA ILE A 281 -13.55 -19.66 0.49
C ILE A 281 -13.33 -20.86 1.39
N TYR A 282 -13.10 -20.60 2.68
CA TYR A 282 -12.75 -21.60 3.69
C TYR A 282 -13.71 -21.55 4.86
N ALA A 283 -14.17 -22.71 5.32
CA ALA A 283 -14.92 -22.85 6.56
C ALA A 283 -14.03 -23.45 7.65
N SER A 284 -14.08 -22.89 8.87
CA SER A 284 -13.36 -23.40 10.04
C SER A 284 -13.87 -24.80 10.41
N THR A 285 -12.98 -25.67 10.88
CA THR A 285 -13.35 -26.99 11.39
C THR A 285 -12.46 -27.36 12.57
N TRP A 286 -13.01 -28.08 13.56
CA TRP A 286 -12.23 -28.56 14.69
C TRP A 286 -11.35 -29.74 14.28
N ARG A 287 -11.89 -30.64 13.46
CA ARG A 287 -11.17 -31.77 12.90
C ARG A 287 -9.99 -31.30 12.04
N ARG A 288 -8.82 -31.91 12.21
CA ARG A 288 -7.64 -31.68 11.36
C ARG A 288 -7.88 -32.16 9.93
N THR A 289 -7.59 -31.30 8.95
CA THR A 289 -7.81 -31.54 7.52
C THR A 289 -6.56 -31.40 6.65
N GLY A 290 -5.44 -30.93 7.22
CA GLY A 290 -4.23 -30.56 6.49
C GLY A 290 -4.32 -29.22 5.74
N ILE A 291 -5.44 -28.51 5.87
CA ILE A 291 -5.65 -27.16 5.32
C ILE A 291 -5.81 -26.20 6.50
N GLY A 292 -5.02 -25.15 6.56
CA GLY A 292 -5.14 -24.08 7.55
C GLY A 292 -6.24 -23.07 7.17
N PHE A 293 -7.00 -22.60 8.16
CA PHE A 293 -7.93 -21.50 8.00
C PHE A 293 -7.15 -20.20 7.74
N PRO A 294 -7.53 -19.39 6.74
CA PRO A 294 -6.77 -18.21 6.36
C PRO A 294 -6.98 -17.06 7.35
N MET A 295 -6.23 -17.09 8.45
CA MET A 295 -6.21 -16.01 9.45
C MET A 295 -5.36 -14.85 8.93
N VAL A 296 -6.00 -13.89 8.27
CA VAL A 296 -5.34 -12.71 7.65
C VAL A 296 -4.57 -11.84 8.65
N TRP A 297 -4.88 -11.93 9.94
CA TRP A 297 -4.16 -11.27 11.05
C TRP A 297 -2.98 -12.09 11.60
N ALA A 298 -2.91 -13.40 11.30
CA ALA A 298 -1.90 -14.33 11.77
C ALA A 298 -1.38 -15.18 10.60
N LYS A 299 -0.78 -14.51 9.60
CA LYS A 299 -0.32 -15.17 8.37
C LYS A 299 0.72 -16.26 8.68
N GLY A 300 0.50 -17.46 8.15
CA GLY A 300 1.36 -18.63 8.36
C GLY A 300 1.05 -19.42 9.62
N ASP A 301 0.10 -18.96 10.45
CA ASP A 301 -0.43 -19.78 11.54
C ASP A 301 -1.48 -20.76 10.99
N GLU A 302 -1.12 -22.04 10.98
CA GLU A 302 -1.97 -23.15 10.52
C GLU A 302 -2.66 -23.89 11.69
N SER A 303 -2.66 -23.31 12.89
CA SER A 303 -3.22 -23.93 14.10
C SER A 303 -4.73 -24.13 14.08
N VAL A 304 -5.45 -23.45 13.19
CA VAL A 304 -6.89 -23.58 12.98
C VAL A 304 -7.13 -24.35 11.67
N PRO A 305 -7.71 -25.56 11.70
CA PRO A 305 -8.01 -26.30 10.49
C PRO A 305 -9.20 -25.72 9.69
N ALA A 306 -9.22 -25.99 8.39
CA ALA A 306 -10.27 -25.52 7.49
C ALA A 306 -10.69 -26.55 6.43
N LEU A 307 -11.86 -26.30 5.83
CA LEU A 307 -12.35 -26.95 4.62
C LEU A 307 -12.45 -25.90 3.51
N ASN A 308 -11.97 -26.19 2.32
CA ASN A 308 -12.26 -25.36 1.15
C ASN A 308 -13.72 -25.63 0.72
N VAL A 309 -14.57 -24.62 0.83
CA VAL A 309 -16.02 -24.69 0.56
C VAL A 309 -16.44 -23.84 -0.63
N THR A 310 -15.47 -23.40 -1.45
CA THR A 310 -15.68 -22.47 -2.57
C THR A 310 -16.84 -22.87 -3.48
N GLU A 311 -16.95 -24.16 -3.80
CA GLU A 311 -17.98 -24.67 -4.72
C GLU A 311 -19.43 -24.40 -4.28
N ARG A 312 -19.67 -24.20 -2.97
CA ARG A 312 -21.00 -23.87 -2.45
C ARG A 312 -21.45 -22.45 -2.81
N TYR A 313 -20.49 -21.56 -3.06
CA TYR A 313 -20.73 -20.16 -3.37
C TYR A 313 -20.69 -19.88 -4.87
N THR A 314 -20.11 -20.78 -5.67
CA THR A 314 -19.95 -20.63 -7.12
C THR A 314 -20.92 -21.42 -8.02
N PRO A 315 -22.11 -21.93 -7.60
CA PRO A 315 -22.95 -22.70 -8.52
C PRO A 315 -23.47 -21.80 -9.65
N SER A 316 -23.00 -22.08 -10.88
CA SER A 316 -23.34 -21.39 -12.13
C SER A 316 -23.29 -19.86 -12.04
N ALA A 317 -22.17 -19.31 -11.55
CA ALA A 317 -21.92 -17.88 -11.68
C ALA A 317 -22.16 -17.48 -13.15
N PRO A 318 -23.13 -16.58 -13.45
CA PRO A 318 -23.40 -16.19 -14.82
C PRO A 318 -22.12 -15.65 -15.43
N ALA A 319 -21.83 -16.03 -16.68
CA ALA A 319 -20.74 -15.41 -17.42
C ALA A 319 -20.92 -13.89 -17.35
N ALA A 320 -19.84 -13.16 -17.07
CA ALA A 320 -19.88 -11.70 -16.99
C ALA A 320 -20.51 -11.16 -18.28
N ASP A 321 -21.64 -10.46 -18.17
CA ASP A 321 -22.28 -9.82 -19.31
C ASP A 321 -21.40 -8.65 -19.76
N PRO A 322 -20.72 -8.74 -20.92
CA PRO A 322 -19.82 -7.69 -21.36
C PRO A 322 -20.57 -6.39 -21.66
N GLY A 323 -21.88 -6.42 -21.88
CA GLY A 323 -22.73 -5.25 -22.07
C GLY A 323 -23.13 -4.54 -20.77
N ARG A 324 -22.80 -5.10 -19.60
CA ARG A 324 -23.17 -4.53 -18.29
C ARG A 324 -21.95 -4.23 -17.42
N VAL A 325 -22.12 -3.26 -16.52
CA VAL A 325 -21.16 -2.91 -15.45
C VAL A 325 -21.87 -2.96 -14.10
N ARG A 326 -21.18 -3.47 -13.07
CA ARG A 326 -21.60 -3.34 -11.68
C ARG A 326 -21.01 -2.05 -11.09
N LEU A 327 -21.81 -1.00 -11.01
CA LEU A 327 -21.45 0.25 -10.33
C LEU A 327 -21.60 0.07 -8.81
N LEU A 328 -20.59 0.47 -8.05
CA LEU A 328 -20.59 0.49 -6.59
C LEU A 328 -20.49 1.95 -6.11
N VAL A 329 -21.51 2.45 -5.40
CA VAL A 329 -21.53 3.84 -4.94
C VAL A 329 -21.20 3.91 -3.45
N LYS A 330 -20.07 4.54 -3.13
CA LYS A 330 -19.64 4.86 -1.76
C LYS A 330 -19.87 6.35 -1.50
N VAL A 331 -20.50 6.68 -0.38
CA VAL A 331 -20.77 8.08 -0.01
C VAL A 331 -20.03 8.42 1.27
N LEU A 332 -19.32 9.55 1.28
CA LEU A 332 -18.59 10.08 2.42
C LEU A 332 -19.20 11.40 2.88
N ASP A 333 -19.12 11.70 4.18
CA ASP A 333 -19.53 13.00 4.72
C ASP A 333 -18.67 14.16 4.18
N ARG A 334 -17.38 13.91 3.94
CA ARG A 334 -16.37 14.80 3.31
C ARG A 334 -15.27 13.96 2.63
N PRO A 335 -14.38 14.54 1.78
CA PRO A 335 -13.22 13.83 1.26
C PRO A 335 -12.44 13.14 2.38
N ALA A 336 -12.09 11.87 2.18
CA ALA A 336 -11.43 11.02 3.18
C ALA A 336 -12.13 10.94 4.57
N GLY A 337 -13.41 11.33 4.63
CA GLY A 337 -14.22 11.29 5.84
C GLY A 337 -14.88 9.93 6.07
N GLN A 338 -15.92 9.94 6.91
CA GLN A 338 -16.66 8.74 7.27
C GLN A 338 -17.72 8.42 6.21
N ARG A 339 -17.97 7.13 6.01
CA ARG A 339 -19.07 6.63 5.20
C ARG A 339 -20.39 6.99 5.83
N VAL A 340 -21.31 7.48 5.01
CA VAL A 340 -22.63 7.91 5.46
C VAL A 340 -23.74 7.27 4.63
N PRO A 341 -24.84 6.86 5.28
CA PRO A 341 -26.06 6.50 4.55
C PRO A 341 -26.67 7.72 3.87
N ALA A 342 -26.87 7.68 2.56
CA ALA A 342 -27.44 8.76 1.77
C ALA A 342 -28.30 8.13 0.67
N ARG A 343 -29.36 8.84 0.25
CA ARG A 343 -30.14 8.40 -0.89
C ARG A 343 -29.29 8.56 -2.14
N VAL A 344 -29.18 7.50 -2.94
CA VAL A 344 -28.45 7.48 -4.21
C VAL A 344 -29.45 7.18 -5.31
N THR A 345 -29.41 7.98 -6.36
CA THR A 345 -30.22 7.82 -7.56
C THR A 345 -29.29 7.83 -8.76
N VAL A 346 -29.44 6.87 -9.67
CA VAL A 346 -28.66 6.76 -10.90
C VAL A 346 -29.61 6.79 -12.09
N SER A 347 -29.44 7.78 -12.96
CA SER A 347 -30.24 8.01 -14.16
C SER A 347 -29.34 8.20 -15.38
N GLU A 348 -29.82 7.93 -16.59
CA GLU A 348 -29.05 8.17 -17.82
C GLU A 348 -28.78 9.68 -18.03
N ALA A 349 -27.57 10.03 -18.49
CA ALA A 349 -27.17 11.41 -18.71
C ALA A 349 -27.87 11.98 -19.95
N GLY A 350 -28.57 13.11 -19.77
CA GLY A 350 -29.38 13.73 -20.84
C GLY A 350 -30.73 13.05 -21.08
N GLY A 351 -31.11 12.06 -20.26
CA GLY A 351 -32.42 11.43 -20.31
C GLY A 351 -33.57 12.38 -19.90
N ASP A 352 -34.76 12.14 -20.45
CA ASP A 352 -35.98 12.82 -20.03
C ASP A 352 -36.51 12.29 -18.67
N ALA A 353 -37.58 12.88 -18.15
CA ALA A 353 -38.19 12.47 -16.89
C ALA A 353 -38.77 11.04 -16.90
N GLN A 354 -38.89 10.41 -18.07
CA GLN A 354 -39.34 9.03 -18.24
C GLN A 354 -38.18 8.01 -18.29
N SER A 355 -36.94 8.47 -18.32
CA SER A 355 -35.76 7.61 -18.42
C SER A 355 -35.60 6.72 -17.17
N PRO A 356 -35.31 5.42 -17.34
CA PRO A 356 -35.27 4.47 -16.24
C PRO A 356 -34.22 4.91 -15.21
N THR A 357 -34.66 4.97 -13.96
CA THR A 357 -33.85 5.42 -12.82
C THR A 357 -33.78 4.29 -11.80
N VAL A 358 -32.58 4.02 -11.29
CA VAL A 358 -32.38 3.09 -10.16
C VAL A 358 -32.01 3.87 -8.92
N GLU A 359 -32.49 3.43 -7.76
CA GLU A 359 -32.21 4.08 -6.49
C GLU A 359 -31.85 3.10 -5.38
N GLY A 360 -31.15 3.61 -4.36
CA GLY A 360 -30.76 2.86 -3.19
C GLY A 360 -30.23 3.78 -2.09
N THR A 361 -29.86 3.20 -0.96
CA THR A 361 -29.26 3.95 0.17
C THR A 361 -27.81 3.51 0.36
N SER A 362 -26.85 4.43 0.34
CA SER A 362 -25.44 4.10 0.60
C SER A 362 -25.25 3.59 2.03
N ARG A 363 -24.08 3.02 2.30
CA ARG A 363 -23.78 2.36 3.59
C ARG A 363 -22.90 3.23 4.46
N GLY A 364 -23.15 3.21 5.78
CA GLY A 364 -22.37 3.93 6.78
C GLY A 364 -21.24 3.11 7.41
N GLU A 365 -20.55 3.69 8.39
CA GLU A 365 -19.42 3.05 9.11
C GLU A 365 -19.79 1.79 9.91
N THR A 366 -21.08 1.58 10.21
CA THR A 366 -21.56 0.38 10.92
C THR A 366 -21.81 -0.81 10.01
N ALA A 367 -21.67 -0.65 8.69
CA ALA A 367 -21.67 -1.74 7.73
C ALA A 367 -20.23 -2.17 7.43
N ASP A 368 -20.03 -3.42 7.00
CA ASP A 368 -18.72 -3.89 6.55
C ASP A 368 -18.13 -2.94 5.48
N LEU A 369 -16.81 -2.75 5.50
CA LEU A 369 -16.12 -1.88 4.54
C LEU A 369 -16.34 -2.28 3.07
N ASN A 370 -16.64 -3.55 2.83
CA ASN A 370 -16.91 -4.10 1.50
C ASN A 370 -18.39 -4.07 1.09
N ASP A 371 -19.32 -3.84 2.01
CA ASP A 371 -20.74 -3.62 1.70
C ASP A 371 -20.90 -2.23 1.07
N ILE A 372 -20.75 -2.13 -0.26
CA ILE A 372 -20.92 -0.90 -1.02
C ILE A 372 -22.18 -1.05 -1.87
N LEU A 373 -23.02 0.01 -1.91
CA LEU A 373 -24.29 0.00 -2.62
C LEU A 373 -24.08 -0.34 -4.11
N PRO A 374 -24.59 -1.48 -4.61
CA PRO A 374 -24.39 -1.89 -5.99
C PRO A 374 -25.58 -1.53 -6.90
N PHE A 375 -25.26 -1.21 -8.15
CA PHE A 375 -26.20 -1.09 -9.26
C PHE A 375 -25.66 -1.86 -10.47
N THR A 376 -26.54 -2.44 -11.27
CA THR A 376 -26.18 -3.07 -12.54
C THR A 376 -26.67 -2.20 -13.68
N LEU A 377 -25.74 -1.67 -14.48
CA LEU A 377 -26.02 -0.68 -15.52
C LEU A 377 -25.57 -1.19 -16.89
N SER A 378 -26.18 -0.69 -17.96
CA SER A 378 -25.69 -0.90 -19.34
C SER A 378 -24.41 -0.12 -19.57
N ARG A 379 -23.43 -0.68 -20.30
CA ARG A 379 -22.23 0.04 -20.74
C ARG A 379 -22.47 1.04 -21.87
N SER A 380 -23.60 0.94 -22.56
CA SER A 380 -23.89 1.76 -23.74
C SER A 380 -24.26 3.21 -23.44
N HIS A 381 -24.47 3.55 -22.17
CA HIS A 381 -24.98 4.86 -21.76
C HIS A 381 -24.07 5.53 -20.72
N ALA A 382 -24.09 6.85 -20.72
CA ALA A 382 -23.58 7.69 -19.64
C ALA A 382 -24.67 7.81 -18.56
N TYR A 383 -24.26 7.95 -17.29
CA TYR A 383 -25.19 8.11 -16.17
C TYR A 383 -24.83 9.32 -15.31
N VAL A 384 -25.80 9.81 -14.54
CA VAL A 384 -25.62 10.75 -13.45
C VAL A 384 -25.92 10.04 -12.15
N VAL A 385 -24.94 9.98 -11.26
CA VAL A 385 -25.07 9.52 -9.87
C VAL A 385 -25.42 10.73 -9.01
N ALA A 386 -26.66 10.82 -8.57
CA ALA A 386 -27.13 11.83 -7.62
C ALA A 386 -27.15 11.26 -6.21
N VAL A 387 -26.59 12.01 -5.25
CA VAL A 387 -26.55 11.64 -3.83
C VAL A 387 -27.19 12.75 -3.03
N GLU A 388 -28.16 12.39 -2.19
CA GLU A 388 -28.92 13.31 -1.35
C GLU A 388 -28.85 12.90 0.13
N ARG A 389 -28.49 13.85 0.99
CA ARG A 389 -28.56 13.70 2.45
C ARG A 389 -28.65 15.07 3.12
N ASP A 390 -29.54 15.22 4.11
CA ASP A 390 -29.67 16.43 4.94
C ASP A 390 -29.84 17.72 4.10
N GLY A 391 -30.57 17.64 2.98
CA GLY A 391 -30.80 18.75 2.04
C GLY A 391 -29.63 19.07 1.10
N VAL A 392 -28.49 18.38 1.23
CA VAL A 392 -27.34 18.49 0.32
C VAL A 392 -27.50 17.49 -0.81
N VAL A 393 -27.48 17.99 -2.05
CA VAL A 393 -27.46 17.16 -3.27
C VAL A 393 -26.12 17.30 -3.97
N ARG A 394 -25.51 16.16 -4.30
CA ARG A 394 -24.31 16.06 -5.14
C ARG A 394 -24.63 15.25 -6.38
N ARG A 395 -24.10 15.66 -7.52
CA ARG A 395 -24.26 14.94 -8.78
C ARG A 395 -22.88 14.71 -9.38
N GLN A 396 -22.66 13.50 -9.87
CA GLN A 396 -21.43 13.12 -10.54
C GLN A 396 -21.78 12.32 -11.80
N GLU A 397 -21.20 12.71 -12.93
CA GLU A 397 -21.30 11.91 -14.15
C GLU A 397 -20.49 10.62 -14.00
N PHE A 398 -21.05 9.52 -14.49
CA PHE A 398 -20.44 8.22 -14.52
C PHE A 398 -20.51 7.64 -15.94
N HIS A 399 -19.35 7.40 -16.52
CA HIS A 399 -19.20 6.73 -17.80
C HIS A 399 -18.66 5.33 -17.55
N PRO A 400 -19.44 4.26 -17.78
CA PRO A 400 -18.96 2.89 -17.69
C PRO A 400 -17.67 2.69 -18.50
N GLY A 401 -16.60 2.25 -17.84
CA GLY A 401 -15.35 1.86 -18.48
C GLY A 401 -15.40 0.44 -19.03
N THR A 402 -14.26 -0.26 -19.04
CA THR A 402 -14.15 -1.67 -19.49
C THR A 402 -14.15 -2.68 -18.34
N ASN A 403 -14.08 -2.21 -17.09
CA ASN A 403 -14.03 -3.07 -15.91
C ASN A 403 -15.39 -3.72 -15.63
N ALA A 404 -15.42 -4.97 -15.16
CA ALA A 404 -16.66 -5.66 -14.79
C ALA A 404 -17.41 -4.97 -13.64
N GLN A 405 -16.68 -4.29 -12.74
CA GLN A 405 -17.22 -3.46 -11.68
C GLN A 405 -16.40 -2.18 -11.51
N GLU A 406 -17.03 -1.11 -11.05
CA GLU A 406 -16.39 0.18 -10.82
C GLU A 406 -16.93 0.83 -9.54
N VAL A 407 -16.07 1.53 -8.80
CA VAL A 407 -16.46 2.21 -7.56
C VAL A 407 -16.47 3.72 -7.80
N VAL A 408 -17.62 4.35 -7.60
CA VAL A 408 -17.76 5.81 -7.55
C VAL A 408 -17.83 6.23 -6.09
N VAL A 409 -17.01 7.21 -5.72
CA VAL A 409 -16.98 7.79 -4.38
C VAL A 409 -17.50 9.22 -4.44
N VAL A 410 -18.59 9.51 -3.74
CA VAL A 410 -19.20 10.84 -3.67
C VAL A 410 -19.04 11.41 -2.26
N ALA A 411 -18.40 12.57 -2.12
CA ALA A 411 -18.32 13.28 -0.85
C ALA A 411 -19.36 14.41 -0.77
N LEU A 412 -20.09 14.51 0.35
CA LEU A 412 -21.17 15.49 0.54
C LEU A 412 -20.64 16.91 0.80
N LYS A 413 -19.65 17.06 1.69
CA LYS A 413 -18.97 18.33 1.96
C LYS A 413 -17.69 18.41 1.16
N GLU A 414 -17.34 19.56 0.60
CA GLU A 414 -15.97 19.81 0.17
C GLU A 414 -15.15 20.16 1.42
N GLU A 415 -13.98 19.54 1.61
CA GLU A 415 -12.91 20.31 2.25
C GLU A 415 -12.48 21.34 1.22
N ALA A 416 -12.17 22.56 1.68
CA ALA A 416 -11.38 23.47 0.87
C ALA A 416 -10.13 22.70 0.49
N SER A 417 -10.14 22.13 -0.72
CA SER A 417 -8.92 21.73 -1.35
C SER A 417 -8.04 22.95 -1.22
N LEU A 418 -6.86 22.79 -0.62
CA LEU A 418 -5.79 23.70 -0.96
C LEU A 418 -5.64 23.50 -2.47
N GLY A 419 -6.42 24.28 -3.23
CA GLY A 419 -6.24 24.48 -4.65
C GLY A 419 -4.83 25.01 -4.73
N LEU A 420 -3.89 24.08 -4.89
CA LEU A 420 -2.55 24.39 -5.32
C LEU A 420 -2.79 25.05 -6.65
N ARG A 421 -2.81 26.38 -6.60
CA ARG A 421 -2.87 27.21 -7.79
C ARG A 421 -1.77 26.66 -8.67
N SER A 422 -2.16 26.13 -9.83
CA SER A 422 -1.34 26.19 -11.02
C SER A 422 -0.86 27.64 -11.11
N ARG A 423 0.32 27.92 -10.54
CA ARG A 423 1.06 29.12 -10.91
C ARG A 423 1.42 28.85 -12.35
N ALA A 424 0.91 29.69 -13.24
CA ALA A 424 1.08 29.54 -14.67
C ALA A 424 2.53 29.14 -14.96
N CYS A 425 2.72 27.93 -15.48
CA CYS A 425 3.96 27.56 -16.13
C CYS A 425 4.29 28.71 -17.09
N TYR A 426 5.55 29.14 -17.12
CA TYR A 426 5.96 30.11 -18.11
C TYR A 426 5.47 29.71 -19.50
N ALA A 427 4.48 30.44 -20.01
CA ALA A 427 4.17 30.46 -21.42
C ALA A 427 5.27 31.34 -22.06
N PRO A 428 6.06 30.82 -23.01
CA PRO A 428 6.98 31.65 -23.76
C PRO A 428 6.28 32.90 -24.24
N ARG A 429 6.93 34.07 -24.15
CA ARG A 429 6.35 35.34 -24.66
C ARG A 429 5.74 35.07 -26.03
N GLY A 430 4.43 35.28 -26.12
CA GLY A 430 3.62 34.94 -27.28
C GLY A 430 4.08 35.70 -28.52
N ALA A 431 4.86 35.04 -29.37
CA ALA A 431 4.93 35.23 -30.81
C ALA A 431 5.76 34.07 -31.37
N VAL A 432 5.08 33.03 -31.86
CA VAL A 432 5.70 31.98 -32.68
C VAL A 432 5.91 32.56 -34.07
N SER A 433 6.74 33.61 -34.19
CA SER A 433 7.23 34.00 -35.51
C SER A 433 8.12 32.85 -35.99
N PRO A 434 7.76 32.14 -37.07
CA PRO A 434 8.59 31.06 -37.60
C PRO A 434 9.95 31.64 -38.03
N LEU A 435 11.00 30.83 -37.86
CA LEU A 435 12.31 31.21 -38.41
C LEU A 435 12.23 31.21 -39.94
N PRO A 436 12.95 32.09 -40.64
CA PRO A 436 13.13 31.96 -42.09
C PRO A 436 13.69 30.57 -42.43
N PRO A 437 13.18 29.85 -43.45
CA PRO A 437 13.54 28.45 -43.71
C PRO A 437 15.06 28.19 -43.84
N GLY A 438 15.80 29.14 -44.42
CA GLY A 438 17.26 29.06 -44.55
C GLY A 438 18.01 29.33 -43.23
N GLU A 439 17.43 30.06 -42.28
CA GLU A 439 17.98 30.21 -40.93
C GLU A 439 17.68 28.99 -40.07
N GLU A 440 16.46 28.47 -40.15
CA GLU A 440 16.04 27.24 -39.48
C GLU A 440 16.93 26.05 -39.86
N SER A 441 17.16 25.84 -41.15
CA SER A 441 18.03 24.76 -41.64
C SER A 441 19.48 24.89 -41.14
N ARG A 442 20.03 26.11 -41.14
CA ARG A 442 21.40 26.38 -40.64
C ARG A 442 21.50 26.19 -39.13
N LEU A 443 20.46 26.60 -38.39
CA LEU A 443 20.38 26.44 -36.95
C LEU A 443 20.33 24.95 -36.57
N ALA A 444 19.44 24.19 -37.20
CA ALA A 444 19.32 22.75 -37.00
C ALA A 444 20.66 22.03 -37.28
N ALA A 445 21.30 22.31 -38.42
CA ALA A 445 22.58 21.70 -38.77
C ALA A 445 23.69 22.03 -37.75
N ALA A 446 23.76 23.28 -37.27
CA ALA A 446 24.74 23.69 -36.28
C ALA A 446 24.51 23.02 -34.91
N MET A 447 23.25 22.90 -34.47
CA MET A 447 22.89 22.24 -33.22
C MET A 447 23.13 20.73 -33.28
N THR A 448 22.77 20.06 -34.37
CA THR A 448 23.09 18.65 -34.59
C THR A 448 24.60 18.42 -34.54
N SER A 449 25.38 19.28 -35.21
CA SER A 449 26.84 19.20 -35.18
C SER A 449 27.42 19.38 -33.76
N PHE A 450 26.80 20.23 -32.94
CA PHE A 450 27.17 20.38 -31.54
C PHE A 450 26.90 19.10 -30.73
N PHE A 451 25.71 18.51 -30.86
CA PHE A 451 25.35 17.32 -30.07
C PHE A 451 26.14 16.06 -30.47
N VAL A 452 26.54 15.95 -31.75
CA VAL A 452 27.39 14.86 -32.25
C VAL A 452 28.86 15.05 -31.85
N ALA A 453 29.29 16.28 -31.56
CA ALA A 453 30.67 16.55 -31.17
C ALA A 453 31.01 15.95 -29.79
N PRO A 454 32.26 15.51 -29.57
CA PRO A 454 32.69 15.04 -28.26
C PRO A 454 32.66 16.17 -27.21
N ALA A 455 32.52 15.82 -25.93
CA ALA A 455 32.39 16.77 -24.82
C ALA A 455 33.50 17.84 -24.78
N SER A 456 34.74 17.47 -25.12
CA SER A 456 35.88 18.40 -25.21
C SER A 456 35.66 19.50 -26.25
N ARG A 457 35.07 19.15 -27.41
CA ARG A 457 34.75 20.09 -28.49
C ARG A 457 33.50 20.90 -28.17
N GLN A 458 32.51 20.31 -27.48
CA GLN A 458 31.32 21.03 -27.00
C GLN A 458 31.69 22.13 -25.99
N ALA A 459 32.67 21.89 -25.13
CA ALA A 459 33.12 22.86 -24.11
C ALA A 459 33.65 24.16 -24.72
N THR A 460 34.36 24.08 -25.86
CA THR A 460 34.94 25.24 -26.55
C THR A 460 34.16 25.65 -27.80
N TRP A 461 33.00 25.05 -28.06
CA TRP A 461 32.18 25.32 -29.25
C TRP A 461 31.80 26.80 -29.34
N ARG A 462 31.73 27.33 -30.57
CA ARG A 462 31.26 28.70 -30.84
C ARG A 462 30.24 28.66 -31.96
N PHE A 463 29.01 29.03 -31.64
CA PHE A 463 27.99 29.24 -32.67
C PHE A 463 28.27 30.55 -33.42
N PRO A 464 27.93 30.64 -34.72
CA PRO A 464 27.92 31.90 -35.44
C PRO A 464 27.07 32.94 -34.72
N ARG A 465 27.58 34.18 -34.61
CA ARG A 465 26.88 35.29 -33.93
C ARG A 465 25.48 35.57 -34.51
N SER A 466 25.29 35.32 -35.80
CA SER A 466 23.98 35.43 -36.46
C SER A 466 22.97 34.44 -35.90
N LEU A 467 23.38 33.19 -35.65
CA LEU A 467 22.53 32.17 -35.05
C LEU A 467 22.27 32.46 -33.57
N ASP A 468 23.27 32.91 -32.80
CA ASP A 468 23.08 33.33 -31.40
C ASP A 468 22.04 34.47 -31.29
N ARG A 469 21.99 35.38 -32.27
CA ARG A 469 21.01 36.47 -32.29
C ARG A 469 19.58 35.98 -32.45
N LEU A 470 19.35 34.84 -33.11
CA LEU A 470 18.01 34.25 -33.23
C LEU A 470 17.42 33.90 -31.87
N LEU A 471 18.26 33.56 -30.88
CA LEU A 471 17.79 33.26 -29.54
C LEU A 471 17.20 34.48 -28.83
N GLN A 472 17.59 35.71 -29.23
CA GLN A 472 17.05 36.95 -28.67
C GLN A 472 15.72 37.35 -29.33
N THR A 473 15.56 37.05 -30.62
CA THR A 473 14.41 37.53 -31.41
C THR A 473 13.35 36.45 -31.66
N HIS A 474 13.71 35.17 -31.55
CA HIS A 474 12.87 34.01 -31.90
C HIS A 474 13.05 32.85 -30.91
N GLU A 475 13.22 33.14 -29.62
CA GLU A 475 13.55 32.15 -28.57
C GLU A 475 12.67 30.87 -28.62
N PRO A 476 11.33 30.94 -28.76
CA PRO A 476 10.50 29.73 -28.79
C PRO A 476 10.84 28.79 -29.96
N ALA A 477 11.08 29.35 -31.15
CA ALA A 477 11.45 28.57 -32.33
C ALA A 477 12.85 27.95 -32.19
N VAL A 478 13.79 28.69 -31.61
CA VAL A 478 15.16 28.21 -31.34
C VAL A 478 15.18 27.08 -30.32
N ARG A 479 14.39 27.17 -29.24
CA ARG A 479 14.27 26.10 -28.24
C ARG A 479 13.69 24.83 -28.82
N ARG A 480 12.66 24.94 -29.68
CA ARG A 480 12.10 23.81 -30.42
C ARG A 480 13.16 23.16 -31.32
N ALA A 481 13.88 23.94 -32.12
CA ALA A 481 14.95 23.44 -32.97
C ALA A 481 16.06 22.74 -32.16
N ALA A 482 16.42 23.29 -30.99
CA ALA A 482 17.40 22.67 -30.09
C ALA A 482 16.92 21.30 -29.56
N TRP A 483 15.65 21.21 -29.18
CA TRP A 483 15.05 19.95 -28.72
C TRP A 483 14.97 18.91 -29.82
N GLU A 484 14.55 19.30 -31.02
CA GLU A 484 14.47 18.40 -32.18
C GLU A 484 15.86 17.90 -32.61
N ALA A 485 16.86 18.79 -32.66
CA ALA A 485 18.24 18.42 -32.97
C ALA A 485 18.84 17.48 -31.90
N TYR A 486 18.54 17.73 -30.62
CA TYR A 486 18.95 16.85 -29.52
C TYR A 486 18.30 15.47 -29.64
N ARG A 487 16.97 15.41 -29.76
CA ARG A 487 16.21 14.15 -29.92
C ARG A 487 16.67 13.30 -31.09
N SER A 488 17.08 13.96 -32.18
CA SER A 488 17.50 13.29 -33.42
C SER A 488 18.99 12.94 -33.43
N ALA A 489 19.75 13.33 -32.41
CA ALA A 489 21.18 13.07 -32.36
C ALA A 489 21.45 11.57 -32.12
N PRO A 490 22.43 10.97 -32.85
CA PRO A 490 22.76 9.55 -32.74
C PRO A 490 23.37 9.15 -31.38
N ILE A 491 23.67 10.12 -30.52
CA ILE A 491 24.15 9.91 -29.15
C ILE A 491 23.16 9.12 -28.28
N HIS A 492 21.89 9.04 -28.70
CA HIS A 492 20.83 8.38 -27.95
C HIS A 492 20.59 6.92 -28.35
N GLU A 493 21.33 6.36 -29.31
CA GLU A 493 21.14 4.95 -29.73
C GLU A 493 21.25 3.92 -28.58
N PRO A 494 22.20 4.03 -27.64
CA PRO A 494 22.22 3.14 -26.47
C PRO A 494 20.96 3.26 -25.60
N ALA A 495 20.50 4.49 -25.34
CA ALA A 495 19.29 4.73 -24.57
C ALA A 495 18.02 4.26 -25.30
N ARG A 496 18.00 4.36 -26.64
CA ARG A 496 16.92 3.84 -27.49
C ARG A 496 16.81 2.32 -27.36
N LYS A 497 17.95 1.62 -27.39
CA LYS A 497 18.00 0.17 -27.19
C LYS A 497 17.42 -0.22 -25.82
N ASP A 498 17.88 0.43 -24.76
CA ASP A 498 17.40 0.19 -23.40
C ASP A 498 15.88 0.46 -23.28
N PHE A 499 15.40 1.55 -23.89
CA PHE A 499 13.98 1.91 -23.89
C PHE A 499 13.10 0.84 -24.57
N VAL A 500 13.55 0.30 -25.71
CA VAL A 500 12.87 -0.80 -26.43
C VAL A 500 12.89 -2.10 -25.62
N GLU A 501 13.97 -2.37 -24.89
CA GLU A 501 14.12 -3.54 -24.01
C GLU A 501 13.38 -3.37 -22.66
N HIS A 502 12.70 -2.25 -22.44
CA HIS A 502 12.07 -1.89 -21.17
C HIS A 502 13.01 -1.98 -19.96
N GLN A 503 14.21 -1.41 -20.12
CA GLN A 503 15.20 -1.31 -19.06
C GLN A 503 15.83 0.09 -19.04
N VAL A 504 16.44 0.44 -17.92
CA VAL A 504 17.28 1.64 -17.80
C VAL A 504 18.59 1.28 -17.13
N ARG A 505 19.67 1.95 -17.53
CA ARG A 505 21.01 1.63 -17.08
C ARG A 505 21.73 2.87 -16.55
N PHE A 506 22.57 2.65 -15.54
CA PHE A 506 23.60 3.59 -15.13
C PHE A 506 24.81 2.82 -14.61
N ASP A 507 25.96 3.07 -15.23
CA ASP A 507 27.19 2.31 -14.99
C ASP A 507 26.92 0.79 -15.12
N LYS A 508 27.22 -0.02 -14.10
CA LYS A 508 26.95 -1.46 -14.07
C LYS A 508 25.50 -1.84 -13.72
N HIS A 509 24.69 -0.88 -13.27
CA HIS A 509 23.35 -1.16 -12.76
C HIS A 509 22.33 -1.14 -13.89
N VAL A 510 21.50 -2.18 -13.95
CA VAL A 510 20.41 -2.34 -14.90
C VAL A 510 19.13 -2.53 -14.13
N SER A 511 18.12 -1.72 -14.45
CA SER A 511 16.83 -1.71 -13.80
C SER A 511 15.75 -1.97 -14.85
N PRO A 512 15.12 -3.16 -14.84
CA PRO A 512 13.96 -3.43 -15.67
C PRO A 512 12.76 -2.59 -15.24
N TYR A 513 11.84 -2.34 -16.17
CA TYR A 513 10.55 -1.77 -15.85
C TYR A 513 9.44 -2.39 -16.70
N THR A 514 8.20 -2.24 -16.26
CA THR A 514 7.03 -2.43 -17.13
C THR A 514 6.37 -1.08 -17.36
N VAL A 515 5.77 -0.89 -18.52
CA VAL A 515 5.01 0.31 -18.85
C VAL A 515 3.62 -0.07 -19.35
N LYS A 516 2.60 0.68 -18.91
CA LYS A 516 1.24 0.63 -19.48
C LYS A 516 0.72 2.04 -19.67
N SER A 517 -0.16 2.24 -20.65
CA SER A 517 -0.91 3.48 -20.83
C SER A 517 -2.27 3.39 -20.15
N VAL A 518 -2.72 4.50 -19.57
CA VAL A 518 -4.04 4.64 -18.93
C VAL A 518 -4.68 5.93 -19.44
N GLY A 519 -5.97 5.88 -19.79
CA GLY A 519 -6.71 7.03 -20.31
C GLY A 519 -6.32 7.42 -21.74
N THR A 520 -6.72 8.63 -22.15
CA THR A 520 -6.48 9.17 -23.50
C THR A 520 -5.27 10.09 -23.51
N ARG A 521 -4.38 9.92 -24.50
CA ARG A 521 -3.19 10.76 -24.69
C ARG A 521 -3.55 12.25 -24.68
N PRO A 522 -3.00 13.05 -23.74
CA PRO A 522 -3.19 14.49 -23.75
C PRO A 522 -2.51 15.17 -24.95
N ALA A 523 -2.96 16.36 -25.33
CA ALA A 523 -2.38 17.12 -26.44
C ALA A 523 -0.88 17.41 -26.23
N GLY A 524 -0.48 17.72 -24.99
CA GLY A 524 0.90 18.04 -24.59
C GLY A 524 1.86 16.86 -24.44
N GLY A 525 1.38 15.62 -24.64
CA GLY A 525 2.12 14.40 -24.33
C GLY A 525 1.58 13.69 -23.09
N TRP A 526 2.06 12.48 -22.83
CA TRP A 526 1.63 11.69 -21.68
C TRP A 526 2.22 12.22 -20.37
N ALA A 527 1.44 12.20 -19.29
CA ALA A 527 2.02 12.22 -17.95
C ALA A 527 2.77 10.90 -17.69
N LEU A 528 3.77 10.91 -16.81
CA LEU A 528 4.60 9.73 -16.47
C LEU A 528 4.59 9.48 -14.96
N PHE A 529 4.04 8.34 -14.53
CA PHE A 529 4.08 7.89 -13.14
C PHE A 529 5.10 6.77 -12.97
N ILE A 530 6.19 7.04 -12.23
CA ILE A 530 7.22 6.06 -11.90
C ILE A 530 6.94 5.49 -10.52
N ALA A 531 6.52 4.23 -10.45
CA ALA A 531 6.15 3.53 -9.23
C ALA A 531 7.22 2.52 -8.80
N MET A 532 7.71 2.63 -7.57
CA MET A 532 8.78 1.80 -7.00
C MET A 532 8.25 0.83 -5.95
N HIS A 533 8.65 -0.44 -6.05
CA HIS A 533 8.14 -1.55 -5.25
C HIS A 533 8.72 -1.63 -3.83
N GLY A 534 8.01 -2.32 -2.92
CA GLY A 534 8.51 -2.72 -1.60
C GLY A 534 9.48 -3.91 -1.67
N GLY A 535 10.07 -4.32 -0.56
CA GLY A 535 11.04 -5.42 -0.55
C GLY A 535 12.45 -4.97 -0.99
N GLY A 536 13.38 -5.04 -0.06
CA GLY A 536 14.80 -4.77 -0.23
C GLY A 536 15.56 -5.50 0.87
N GLY A 537 16.75 -6.01 0.57
CA GLY A 537 17.52 -6.84 1.52
C GLY A 537 16.88 -8.22 1.74
N VAL A 538 16.10 -8.69 0.77
CA VAL A 538 15.38 -9.97 0.78
C VAL A 538 15.75 -10.78 -0.45
N ALA A 539 15.35 -12.06 -0.48
CA ALA A 539 15.59 -12.92 -1.63
C ALA A 539 15.00 -12.34 -2.92
N LYS A 540 15.69 -12.58 -4.05
CA LYS A 540 15.34 -12.05 -5.36
C LYS A 540 13.90 -12.38 -5.75
N GLU A 541 13.45 -13.60 -5.50
CA GLU A 541 12.10 -14.07 -5.83
C GLU A 541 11.03 -13.26 -5.10
N PHE A 542 11.33 -12.84 -3.87
CA PHE A 542 10.44 -11.97 -3.10
C PHE A 542 10.43 -10.56 -3.68
N ASN A 543 11.58 -9.97 -3.98
CA ASN A 543 11.64 -8.65 -4.64
C ASN A 543 10.90 -8.63 -5.98
N ASP A 544 11.07 -9.68 -6.79
CA ASP A 544 10.38 -9.80 -8.06
C ASP A 544 8.87 -9.99 -7.86
N SER A 545 8.43 -10.63 -6.77
CA SER A 545 7.01 -10.67 -6.40
C SER A 545 6.45 -9.28 -6.04
N GLN A 546 7.22 -8.48 -5.30
CA GLN A 546 6.83 -7.12 -4.93
C GLN A 546 6.80 -6.21 -6.17
N TRP A 547 7.75 -6.36 -7.08
CA TRP A 547 7.75 -5.66 -8.36
C TRP A 547 6.53 -6.01 -9.21
N ARG A 548 6.19 -7.31 -9.34
CA ARG A 548 4.94 -7.74 -10.02
C ARG A 548 3.70 -7.13 -9.37
N HIS A 549 3.65 -7.07 -8.04
CA HIS A 549 2.55 -6.42 -7.34
C HIS A 549 2.48 -4.91 -7.63
N MET A 550 3.64 -4.22 -7.70
CA MET A 550 3.70 -2.80 -8.02
C MET A 550 3.17 -2.47 -9.42
N GLN A 551 3.11 -3.42 -10.36
CA GLN A 551 2.50 -3.20 -11.68
C GLN A 551 1.00 -2.89 -11.62
N ILE A 552 0.33 -3.30 -10.52
CA ILE A 552 -1.12 -3.17 -10.31
C ILE A 552 -1.50 -2.52 -8.97
N TYR A 553 -0.50 -2.06 -8.21
CA TYR A 553 -0.70 -1.60 -6.84
C TYR A 553 -1.55 -0.34 -6.77
N TYR A 554 -1.07 0.73 -7.40
CA TYR A 554 -1.84 1.96 -7.58
C TYR A 554 -2.94 1.71 -8.60
N ARG A 555 -4.14 2.19 -8.27
CA ARG A 555 -5.33 2.04 -9.10
C ARG A 555 -5.18 2.89 -10.35
N ASP A 556 -5.75 2.40 -11.44
CA ASP A 556 -5.81 3.15 -12.68
C ASP A 556 -6.91 4.22 -12.61
N HIS A 557 -6.57 5.45 -13.01
CA HIS A 557 -7.41 6.65 -12.95
C HIS A 557 -7.53 7.32 -14.33
N PRO A 558 -8.14 6.67 -15.34
CA PRO A 558 -8.33 7.27 -16.66
C PRO A 558 -9.15 8.57 -16.62
N GLU A 559 -9.97 8.76 -15.59
CA GLU A 559 -10.76 9.97 -15.35
C GLU A 559 -9.91 11.19 -14.92
N ALA A 560 -8.72 10.97 -14.36
CA ALA A 560 -7.81 12.06 -14.01
C ALA A 560 -7.16 12.67 -15.26
N GLY A 561 -6.95 11.84 -16.29
CA GLY A 561 -6.36 12.17 -17.58
C GLY A 561 -5.43 11.06 -18.07
N GLY A 562 -4.87 11.20 -19.28
CA GLY A 562 -3.97 10.18 -19.83
C GLY A 562 -2.59 10.18 -19.21
N TYR A 563 -2.06 9.00 -18.87
CA TYR A 563 -0.69 8.82 -18.39
C TYR A 563 -0.06 7.47 -18.77
N LEU A 564 1.26 7.41 -18.71
CA LEU A 564 2.06 6.19 -18.69
C LEU A 564 2.37 5.81 -17.24
N TYR A 565 2.07 4.58 -16.88
CA TYR A 565 2.40 3.99 -15.59
C TYR A 565 3.60 3.06 -15.74
N VAL A 566 4.69 3.38 -15.06
CA VAL A 566 5.95 2.65 -15.09
C VAL A 566 6.22 2.03 -13.73
N ALA A 567 6.19 0.70 -13.65
CA ALA A 567 6.64 -0.01 -12.45
C ALA A 567 8.13 -0.32 -12.58
N LEU A 568 8.95 0.42 -11.83
CA LEU A 568 10.41 0.30 -11.86
C LEU A 568 10.87 -0.79 -10.87
N ARG A 569 11.72 -1.71 -11.33
CA ARG A 569 12.38 -2.70 -10.48
C ARG A 569 13.68 -2.13 -9.94
N ALA A 570 13.93 -2.21 -8.63
CA ALA A 570 15.25 -1.94 -8.08
C ALA A 570 16.33 -2.73 -8.88
N PRO A 571 17.50 -2.16 -9.17
CA PRO A 571 18.51 -2.85 -9.99
C PRO A 571 19.27 -3.96 -9.23
N ASN A 572 19.06 -4.08 -7.92
CA ASN A 572 19.65 -5.13 -7.09
C ASN A 572 18.65 -5.56 -6.00
N ASP A 573 19.06 -6.53 -5.19
CA ASP A 573 18.23 -7.12 -4.12
C ASP A 573 18.63 -6.66 -2.71
N THR A 574 19.53 -5.67 -2.61
CA THR A 574 20.03 -5.17 -1.33
C THR A 574 19.05 -4.21 -0.67
N TRP A 575 19.27 -3.94 0.62
CA TRP A 575 18.38 -3.12 1.44
C TRP A 575 18.24 -1.67 0.95
N ASN A 576 19.21 -1.18 0.17
CA ASN A 576 19.29 0.19 -0.35
C ASN A 576 19.03 0.29 -1.87
N GLY A 577 18.33 -0.69 -2.46
CA GLY A 577 18.18 -0.81 -3.91
C GLY A 577 17.58 0.42 -4.61
N PHE A 578 16.80 1.25 -3.92
CA PHE A 578 16.24 2.50 -4.46
C PHE A 578 16.84 3.79 -3.87
N TYR A 579 17.90 3.72 -3.06
CA TYR A 579 18.43 4.92 -2.37
C TYR A 579 19.94 4.86 -2.12
N ASP A 580 20.66 4.36 -3.11
CA ASP A 580 22.13 4.44 -3.24
C ASP A 580 22.54 5.42 -4.35
N ASP A 581 23.81 5.80 -4.46
CA ASP A 581 24.30 6.87 -5.34
C ASP A 581 24.03 6.64 -6.83
N TYR A 582 23.94 5.38 -7.27
CA TYR A 582 23.60 5.07 -8.67
C TYR A 582 22.15 5.40 -9.03
N VAL A 583 21.24 5.50 -8.05
CA VAL A 583 19.79 5.54 -8.34
C VAL A 583 19.38 6.86 -8.96
N TYR A 584 20.01 7.97 -8.54
CA TYR A 584 19.67 9.31 -9.01
C TYR A 584 19.95 9.49 -10.50
N PRO A 585 21.16 9.18 -11.02
CA PRO A 585 21.41 9.21 -12.45
C PRO A 585 20.64 8.11 -13.21
N LEU A 586 20.39 6.94 -12.62
CA LEU A 586 19.56 5.89 -13.25
C LEU A 586 18.12 6.38 -13.49
N VAL A 587 17.50 7.01 -12.50
CA VAL A 587 16.14 7.57 -12.65
C VAL A 587 16.15 8.78 -13.57
N ALA A 588 17.20 9.61 -13.56
CA ALA A 588 17.35 10.69 -14.54
C ALA A 588 17.42 10.15 -15.99
N ASN A 589 18.13 9.05 -16.22
CA ASN A 589 18.17 8.37 -17.52
C ASN A 589 16.82 7.78 -17.91
N LEU A 590 16.05 7.26 -16.94
CA LEU A 590 14.71 6.73 -17.17
C LEU A 590 13.77 7.83 -17.67
N VAL A 591 13.72 8.95 -16.95
CA VAL A 591 12.93 10.13 -17.33
C VAL A 591 13.34 10.61 -18.72
N GLN A 592 14.65 10.74 -18.97
CA GLN A 592 15.16 11.14 -20.28
C GLN A 592 14.70 10.20 -21.41
N GLY A 593 14.74 8.88 -21.21
CA GLY A 593 14.26 7.91 -22.20
C GLY A 593 12.79 8.14 -22.57
N PHE A 594 11.94 8.40 -21.58
CA PHE A 594 10.53 8.71 -21.81
C PHE A 594 10.29 10.07 -22.46
N LEU A 595 11.11 11.09 -22.17
CA LEU A 595 11.04 12.37 -22.88
C LEU A 595 11.46 12.25 -24.35
N LEU A 596 12.45 11.40 -24.65
CA LEU A 596 12.97 11.20 -26.00
C LEU A 596 12.05 10.30 -26.85
N PHE A 597 11.53 9.23 -26.26
CA PHE A 597 10.92 8.11 -27.00
C PHE A 597 9.50 7.75 -26.54
N GLY A 598 9.09 8.20 -25.36
CA GLY A 598 7.78 7.91 -24.77
C GLY A 598 6.75 9.01 -24.94
N ASP A 599 7.11 10.12 -25.61
CA ASP A 599 6.20 11.25 -25.86
C ASP A 599 5.57 11.80 -24.56
N VAL A 600 6.42 11.90 -23.54
CA VAL A 600 6.06 12.38 -22.20
C VAL A 600 6.19 13.90 -22.12
N ASP A 601 5.21 14.52 -21.48
CA ASP A 601 5.26 15.93 -21.09
C ASP A 601 6.29 16.10 -19.95
N PRO A 602 7.36 16.89 -20.15
CA PRO A 602 8.42 17.07 -19.15
C PRO A 602 7.91 17.67 -17.84
N ASP A 603 6.79 18.37 -17.84
CA ASP A 603 6.23 19.01 -16.64
C ASP A 603 5.14 18.17 -15.96
N LYS A 604 4.92 16.93 -16.44
CA LYS A 604 3.99 15.93 -15.89
C LYS A 604 4.69 14.61 -15.53
N VAL A 605 5.87 14.69 -14.91
CA VAL A 605 6.61 13.52 -14.41
C VAL A 605 6.41 13.36 -12.91
N PHE A 606 6.07 12.16 -12.45
CA PHE A 606 5.75 11.84 -11.07
C PHE A 606 6.57 10.64 -10.60
N ILE A 607 6.97 10.64 -9.33
CA ILE A 607 7.64 9.49 -8.72
C ILE A 607 6.98 9.12 -7.40
N MET A 608 6.73 7.83 -7.22
CA MET A 608 6.02 7.31 -6.06
C MET A 608 6.49 5.93 -5.64
N GLY A 609 6.28 5.55 -4.39
CA GLY A 609 6.67 4.22 -3.93
C GLY A 609 6.13 3.84 -2.57
N TYR A 610 6.15 2.54 -2.32
CA TYR A 610 5.66 1.92 -1.09
C TYR A 610 6.78 1.19 -0.35
N SER A 611 6.89 1.39 0.97
CA SER A 611 7.89 0.75 1.83
C SER A 611 9.32 1.00 1.32
N HIS A 612 10.05 -0.03 0.86
CA HIS A 612 11.37 0.14 0.23
C HIS A 612 11.35 1.15 -0.93
N GLY A 613 10.32 1.15 -1.77
CA GLY A 613 10.11 2.16 -2.80
C GLY A 613 9.73 3.53 -2.24
N GLY A 614 9.07 3.58 -1.09
CA GLY A 614 8.78 4.84 -0.38
C GLY A 614 10.05 5.50 0.15
N TYR A 615 11.01 4.71 0.65
CA TYR A 615 12.35 5.20 0.98
C TYR A 615 13.09 5.70 -0.27
N GLY A 616 12.90 5.02 -1.40
CA GLY A 616 13.35 5.52 -2.70
C GLY A 616 12.80 6.90 -3.03
N ALA A 617 11.50 7.12 -2.85
CA ALA A 617 10.88 8.43 -3.07
C ALA A 617 11.45 9.51 -2.13
N PHE A 618 11.70 9.18 -0.85
CA PHE A 618 12.37 10.08 0.10
C PHE A 618 13.84 10.38 -0.25
N ALA A 619 14.54 9.46 -0.90
CA ALA A 619 15.92 9.68 -1.32
C ALA A 619 15.99 10.47 -2.62
N ILE A 620 15.21 10.06 -3.62
CA ILE A 620 15.25 10.61 -4.98
C ILE A 620 14.60 12.00 -5.03
N GLY A 621 13.41 12.13 -4.46
CA GLY A 621 12.56 13.30 -4.59
C GLY A 621 13.25 14.59 -4.12
N PRO A 622 13.68 14.68 -2.85
CA PRO A 622 14.39 15.85 -2.33
C PRO A 622 15.75 16.13 -3.00
N LYS A 623 16.34 15.15 -3.70
CA LYS A 623 17.67 15.28 -4.29
C LYS A 623 17.64 15.88 -5.69
N MET A 624 16.61 15.55 -6.46
CA MET A 624 16.34 16.12 -7.78
C MET A 624 14.86 16.51 -7.94
N PRO A 625 14.34 17.40 -7.06
CA PRO A 625 12.93 17.77 -7.03
C PRO A 625 12.50 18.53 -8.28
N ASP A 626 13.45 19.10 -9.00
CA ASP A 626 13.29 19.78 -10.27
C ASP A 626 13.02 18.84 -11.45
N ARG A 627 12.97 17.52 -11.23
CA ARG A 627 12.56 16.50 -12.21
C ARG A 627 11.08 16.15 -12.15
N PHE A 628 10.37 16.55 -11.10
CA PHE A 628 9.04 16.00 -10.78
C PHE A 628 7.99 17.09 -10.59
N ALA A 629 6.81 16.84 -11.12
CA ALA A 629 5.59 17.59 -10.83
C ALA A 629 5.10 17.31 -9.40
N ALA A 630 5.14 16.04 -8.98
CA ALA A 630 4.90 15.65 -7.60
C ALA A 630 5.60 14.33 -7.22
N ILE A 631 5.81 14.16 -5.93
CA ILE A 631 6.46 13.01 -5.30
C ILE A 631 5.51 12.41 -4.26
N HIS A 632 5.50 11.08 -4.12
CA HIS A 632 4.77 10.40 -3.05
C HIS A 632 5.55 9.27 -2.37
N ALA A 633 5.53 9.22 -1.04
CA ALA A 633 6.15 8.17 -0.25
C ALA A 633 5.15 7.55 0.73
N SER A 634 4.94 6.25 0.64
CA SER A 634 4.11 5.49 1.57
C SER A 634 4.91 4.48 2.38
N ALA A 635 4.52 4.29 3.65
CA ALA A 635 5.10 3.30 4.57
C ALA A 635 6.64 3.41 4.69
N ALA A 636 7.14 4.63 4.63
CA ALA A 636 8.57 4.96 4.63
C ALA A 636 8.78 6.29 5.37
N ALA A 637 10.03 6.62 5.63
CA ALA A 637 10.39 7.83 6.35
C ALA A 637 11.70 8.42 5.81
N PRO A 638 12.01 9.71 6.07
CA PRO A 638 13.30 10.28 5.71
C PRO A 638 14.46 9.55 6.40
N THR A 639 15.59 9.45 5.71
CA THR A 639 16.84 8.95 6.30
C THR A 639 17.59 10.11 6.93
N ASP A 640 17.87 10.01 8.23
CA ASP A 640 18.51 11.09 8.98
C ASP A 640 19.89 11.46 8.38
N GLY A 641 20.10 12.74 8.14
CA GLY A 641 21.34 13.27 7.55
C GLY A 641 21.47 13.14 6.03
N GLU A 642 20.61 12.35 5.39
CA GLU A 642 20.60 12.14 3.92
C GLU A 642 19.35 12.75 3.26
N THR A 643 18.21 12.72 3.94
CA THR A 643 16.96 13.31 3.45
C THR A 643 16.67 14.64 4.15
N THR A 644 16.29 15.66 3.38
CA THR A 644 16.00 17.00 3.93
C THR A 644 14.78 17.65 3.27
N PRO A 645 13.88 18.29 4.04
CA PRO A 645 12.77 19.05 3.47
C PRO A 645 13.24 20.37 2.83
N ARG A 646 14.47 20.82 3.10
CA ARG A 646 14.99 22.13 2.67
C ARG A 646 14.94 22.33 1.16
N THR A 647 15.15 21.26 0.39
CA THR A 647 15.15 21.25 -1.08
C THR A 647 13.76 21.20 -1.71
N LEU A 648 12.71 20.97 -0.92
CA LEU A 648 11.34 20.76 -1.42
C LEU A 648 10.50 22.03 -1.49
N ARG A 649 11.14 23.20 -1.54
CA ARG A 649 10.44 24.50 -1.51
C ARG A 649 9.36 24.65 -2.59
N ASN A 650 9.56 24.05 -3.77
CA ASN A 650 8.70 24.26 -4.94
C ASN A 650 8.06 22.98 -5.49
N THR A 651 8.26 21.83 -4.86
CA THR A 651 7.80 20.55 -5.40
C THR A 651 6.80 19.90 -4.46
N VAL A 652 5.66 19.49 -5.02
CA VAL A 652 4.62 18.78 -4.28
C VAL A 652 5.18 17.47 -3.77
N PHE A 653 5.16 17.26 -2.46
CA PHE A 653 5.62 16.01 -1.86
C PHE A 653 4.63 15.53 -0.81
N SER A 654 4.09 14.33 -0.99
CA SER A 654 3.13 13.75 -0.04
C SER A 654 3.70 12.51 0.61
N VAL A 655 3.49 12.37 1.91
CA VAL A 655 3.93 11.25 2.74
C VAL A 655 2.71 10.63 3.40
N MET A 656 2.63 9.30 3.40
CA MET A 656 1.62 8.54 4.15
C MET A 656 2.29 7.46 5.00
N VAL A 657 2.04 7.47 6.30
CA VAL A 657 2.59 6.50 7.25
C VAL A 657 1.51 6.04 8.21
N GLY A 658 1.53 4.76 8.60
CA GLY A 658 0.61 4.24 9.61
C GLY A 658 0.99 4.74 11.00
N GLU A 659 0.02 5.11 11.83
CA GLU A 659 0.27 5.51 13.23
C GLU A 659 1.01 4.42 14.03
N LYS A 660 0.75 3.15 13.72
CA LYS A 660 1.37 1.98 14.34
C LYS A 660 2.59 1.47 13.56
N ASP A 661 3.02 2.15 12.50
CA ASP A 661 4.25 1.82 11.78
C ASP A 661 5.47 2.41 12.51
N THR A 662 5.78 1.83 13.67
CA THR A 662 6.84 2.29 14.57
C THR A 662 8.21 1.68 14.27
N GLU A 663 8.26 0.67 13.41
CA GLU A 663 9.51 0.01 13.05
C GLU A 663 10.45 0.98 12.32
N PHE A 664 11.74 0.91 12.64
CA PHE A 664 12.76 1.91 12.27
C PHE A 664 12.39 3.34 12.69
N GLY A 665 11.43 3.55 13.59
CA GLY A 665 10.93 4.87 13.98
C GLY A 665 10.31 5.66 12.82
N ARG A 666 9.68 4.99 11.83
CA ARG A 666 9.12 5.66 10.63
C ARG A 666 8.16 6.80 11.01
N VAL A 667 7.10 6.48 11.75
CA VAL A 667 6.08 7.46 12.15
C VAL A 667 6.67 8.67 12.89
N ASP A 668 7.66 8.46 13.76
CA ASP A 668 8.28 9.55 14.51
C ASP A 668 9.22 10.40 13.65
N ARG A 669 9.94 9.77 12.71
CA ARG A 669 10.74 10.49 11.70
C ARG A 669 9.85 11.33 10.78
N ASP A 670 8.69 10.82 10.38
CA ASP A 670 7.74 11.57 9.57
C ASP A 670 7.09 12.73 10.34
N ARG A 671 6.79 12.55 11.64
CA ARG A 671 6.33 13.65 12.51
C ARG A 671 7.38 14.76 12.60
N ARG A 672 8.65 14.43 12.85
CA ARG A 672 9.75 15.41 12.86
C ARG A 672 9.96 16.08 11.50
N PHE A 673 9.78 15.32 10.42
CA PHE A 673 9.85 15.87 9.07
C PHE A 673 8.73 16.88 8.83
N LYS A 674 7.50 16.58 9.25
CA LYS A 674 6.36 17.49 9.22
C LYS A 674 6.66 18.78 9.99
N GLU A 675 7.14 18.67 11.23
CA GLU A 675 7.53 19.82 12.05
C GLU A 675 8.61 20.67 11.36
N SER A 676 9.61 20.02 10.74
CA SER A 676 10.67 20.70 10.00
C SER A 676 10.13 21.46 8.77
N VAL A 677 9.18 20.88 8.05
CA VAL A 677 8.47 21.54 6.93
C VAL A 677 7.69 22.76 7.44
N GLU A 678 6.95 22.62 8.54
CA GLU A 678 6.16 23.70 9.13
C GLU A 678 7.06 24.86 9.59
N ALA A 679 8.19 24.55 10.20
CA ALA A 679 9.21 25.54 10.57
C ALA A 679 9.79 26.26 9.34
N LEU A 680 10.11 25.53 8.26
CA LEU A 680 10.62 26.11 7.01
C LEU A 680 9.58 26.98 6.28
N ARG A 681 8.30 26.64 6.37
CA ARG A 681 7.21 27.48 5.83
C ARG A 681 7.13 28.83 6.52
N ALA A 682 7.39 28.88 7.83
CA ALA A 682 7.27 30.10 8.64
C ALA A 682 5.94 30.85 8.40
N GLY A 683 4.83 30.09 8.31
CA GLY A 683 3.48 30.62 8.05
C GLY A 683 3.12 30.88 6.58
N ARG A 684 4.06 30.75 5.64
CA ARG A 684 3.76 30.85 4.20
C ARG A 684 3.06 29.59 3.68
N THR A 685 2.02 29.80 2.88
CA THR A 685 1.25 28.72 2.23
C THR A 685 1.66 28.49 0.79
N ASP A 686 2.52 29.33 0.22
CA ASP A 686 2.95 29.28 -1.18
C ASP A 686 4.30 28.55 -1.40
N VAL A 687 4.91 28.04 -0.32
CA VAL A 687 6.19 27.32 -0.35
C VAL A 687 6.10 26.02 0.45
N TYR A 688 7.01 25.10 0.13
CA TYR A 688 7.07 23.76 0.68
C TYR A 688 5.70 23.08 0.61
N PRO A 689 5.16 22.76 -0.58
CA PRO A 689 3.89 22.05 -0.73
C PRO A 689 4.01 20.57 -0.33
N VAL A 690 4.44 20.33 0.90
CA VAL A 690 4.73 19.03 1.49
C VAL A 690 3.62 18.65 2.48
N THR A 691 3.03 17.47 2.33
CA THR A 691 2.01 16.95 3.23
C THR A 691 2.49 15.66 3.87
N VAL A 692 2.24 15.51 5.17
CA VAL A 692 2.55 14.28 5.92
C VAL A 692 1.27 13.82 6.61
N GLN A 693 0.79 12.66 6.21
CA GLN A 693 -0.40 12.03 6.74
C GLN A 693 -0.03 10.84 7.62
N VAL A 694 -0.35 10.94 8.91
CA VAL A 694 -0.31 9.81 9.84
C VAL A 694 -1.70 9.17 9.85
N VAL A 695 -1.80 7.94 9.36
CA VAL A 695 -3.06 7.21 9.22
C VAL A 695 -3.36 6.49 10.54
N ALA A 696 -4.34 7.02 11.28
CA ALA A 696 -4.73 6.51 12.58
C ALA A 696 -5.09 5.02 12.53
N GLY A 697 -4.64 4.24 13.52
CA GLY A 697 -4.94 2.81 13.64
C GLY A 697 -4.23 1.87 12.65
N ASN A 698 -3.61 2.39 11.59
CA ASN A 698 -2.90 1.60 10.57
C ASN A 698 -1.46 1.25 10.98
N GLY A 699 -1.01 0.06 10.59
CA GLY A 699 0.40 -0.36 10.67
C GLY A 699 1.16 -0.09 9.38
N HIS A 700 2.19 -0.89 9.11
CA HIS A 700 3.03 -0.77 7.90
C HIS A 700 2.27 -1.01 6.59
N THR A 701 1.17 -1.78 6.62
CA THR A 701 0.38 -2.14 5.42
C THR A 701 -1.04 -1.59 5.50
N GLY A 702 -1.75 -1.57 4.35
CA GLY A 702 -3.16 -1.18 4.28
C GLY A 702 -3.42 0.33 4.27
N LEU A 703 -2.39 1.12 3.95
CA LEU A 703 -2.53 2.57 3.77
C LEU A 703 -3.49 2.88 2.61
N PRO A 704 -4.34 3.92 2.72
CA PRO A 704 -5.29 4.32 1.68
C PRO A 704 -4.63 5.17 0.58
N ASP A 705 -3.53 4.70 0.00
CA ASP A 705 -2.74 5.41 -1.00
C ASP A 705 -2.89 4.85 -2.42
N ARG A 706 -3.69 3.81 -2.62
CA ARG A 706 -3.93 3.22 -3.95
C ARG A 706 -4.44 4.23 -4.97
N ASP A 707 -5.06 5.32 -4.51
CA ASP A 707 -5.69 6.34 -5.35
C ASP A 707 -4.82 7.56 -5.60
N LYS A 708 -3.57 7.53 -5.13
CA LYS A 708 -2.71 8.72 -5.10
C LYS A 708 -2.42 9.29 -6.49
N ILE A 709 -2.54 8.49 -7.56
CA ILE A 709 -2.38 8.99 -8.92
C ILE A 709 -3.39 10.11 -9.21
N ALA A 710 -4.67 9.94 -8.87
CA ALA A 710 -5.69 10.97 -9.09
C ALA A 710 -5.40 12.25 -8.32
N ASP A 711 -4.92 12.14 -7.08
CA ASP A 711 -4.54 13.30 -6.25
C ASP A 711 -3.36 14.07 -6.84
N LEU A 712 -2.37 13.37 -7.39
CA LEU A 712 -1.13 13.97 -7.86
C LEU A 712 -1.24 14.49 -9.28
N TYR A 713 -2.02 13.85 -10.15
CA TYR A 713 -2.16 14.15 -11.58
C TYR A 713 -2.35 15.64 -11.91
N PRO A 714 -3.16 16.42 -11.15
CA PRO A 714 -3.33 17.85 -11.41
C PRO A 714 -2.03 18.66 -11.29
N SER A 715 -1.05 18.19 -10.51
CA SER A 715 0.21 18.90 -10.28
C SER A 715 0.98 19.09 -11.58
N THR A 716 1.63 20.23 -11.73
CA THR A 716 2.51 20.53 -12.85
C THR A 716 3.82 21.05 -12.29
N ARG A 717 4.94 20.61 -12.87
CA ARG A 717 6.27 21.02 -12.44
C ARG A 717 6.52 22.49 -12.72
N GLU A 718 7.20 23.17 -11.80
CA GLU A 718 7.76 24.51 -12.02
C GLU A 718 9.30 24.40 -12.20
N PRO A 719 9.82 24.40 -13.45
CA PRO A 719 11.24 24.21 -13.73
C PRO A 719 12.13 25.43 -13.41
N ALA A 720 11.55 26.63 -13.27
CA ALA A 720 12.27 27.88 -13.04
C ALA A 720 11.63 28.71 -11.89
N PRO A 721 11.58 28.17 -10.66
CA PRO A 721 10.94 28.86 -9.54
C PRO A 721 11.69 30.12 -9.14
N GLN A 722 10.98 31.16 -8.72
CA GLN A 722 11.58 32.45 -8.32
C GLN A 722 12.44 32.36 -7.05
N GLU A 723 12.22 31.36 -6.20
CA GLU A 723 12.95 31.16 -4.94
C GLU A 723 13.25 29.67 -4.76
N LEU A 724 14.47 29.31 -4.38
CA LEU A 724 14.85 27.93 -4.11
C LEU A 724 15.90 27.82 -3.00
N THR A 725 16.05 26.62 -2.48
CA THR A 725 17.08 26.28 -1.49
C THR A 725 17.65 24.93 -1.86
N TRP A 726 18.95 24.85 -2.10
CA TRP A 726 19.65 23.62 -2.40
C TRP A 726 20.54 23.22 -1.23
N ALA A 727 20.04 22.35 -0.36
CA ALA A 727 20.85 21.69 0.65
C ALA A 727 21.50 20.43 0.03
N MET A 728 22.82 20.42 -0.04
CA MET A 728 23.60 19.37 -0.70
C MET A 728 23.97 18.26 0.28
N THR A 729 23.77 17.03 -0.16
CA THR A 729 23.94 15.81 0.64
C THR A 729 25.11 14.93 0.15
N ASP A 730 25.72 15.25 -1.00
CA ASP A 730 26.76 14.44 -1.65
C ASP A 730 27.27 15.15 -2.93
N GLY A 731 28.08 14.45 -3.72
CA GLY A 731 28.67 14.92 -4.97
C GLY A 731 27.97 14.46 -6.26
N VAL A 732 26.84 13.75 -6.18
CA VAL A 732 26.19 13.12 -7.35
C VAL A 732 25.42 14.16 -8.17
N ILE A 733 24.56 14.95 -7.52
CA ILE A 733 23.75 15.97 -8.20
C ILE A 733 24.53 17.27 -8.32
N ARG A 734 24.71 17.76 -9.56
CA ARG A 734 25.48 18.99 -9.86
C ARG A 734 24.65 20.15 -10.41
N ASP A 735 23.45 19.87 -10.91
CA ASP A 735 22.51 20.88 -11.39
C ASP A 735 21.21 20.74 -10.57
N PHE A 736 20.66 21.86 -10.09
CA PHE A 736 19.47 21.92 -9.24
C PHE A 736 18.64 23.15 -9.61
N TYR A 737 17.51 22.94 -10.30
CA TYR A 737 16.78 23.96 -11.05
C TYR A 737 17.74 24.83 -11.88
N TRP A 738 17.83 26.12 -11.56
CA TRP A 738 18.70 27.10 -12.19
C TRP A 738 20.04 27.34 -11.47
N LEU A 739 20.43 26.44 -10.56
CA LEU A 739 21.76 26.44 -9.93
C LEU A 739 22.62 25.31 -10.46
N ARG A 740 23.93 25.58 -10.52
CA ARG A 740 24.95 24.56 -10.79
C ARG A 740 26.11 24.67 -9.81
N CYS A 741 26.55 23.53 -9.27
CA CYS A 741 27.78 23.42 -8.47
C CYS A 741 28.63 22.27 -9.00
N GLU A 742 29.89 22.55 -9.35
CA GLU A 742 30.79 21.52 -9.91
C GLU A 742 31.29 20.53 -8.85
N ALA A 743 31.37 20.95 -7.59
CA ALA A 743 31.87 20.16 -6.48
C ALA A 743 30.93 20.28 -5.26
N PRO A 744 29.68 19.79 -5.38
CA PRO A 744 28.77 19.76 -4.25
C PRO A 744 29.25 18.73 -3.21
N ALA A 745 28.99 19.01 -1.94
CA ALA A 745 29.37 18.16 -0.84
C ALA A 745 28.39 18.29 0.34
N LYS A 746 28.43 17.31 1.25
CA LYS A 746 27.65 17.30 2.48
C LYS A 746 27.78 18.62 3.25
N ARG A 747 26.67 19.07 3.85
CA ARG A 747 26.57 20.27 4.72
C ARG A 747 26.80 21.60 3.98
N GLN A 748 26.72 21.59 2.67
CA GLN A 748 26.68 22.79 1.85
C GLN A 748 25.24 23.18 1.52
N GLU A 749 24.95 24.48 1.47
CA GLU A 749 23.64 25.00 1.10
C GLU A 749 23.79 26.23 0.20
N ILE A 750 22.93 26.33 -0.82
CA ILE A 750 22.74 27.55 -1.62
C ILE A 750 21.27 27.94 -1.55
N ALA A 751 20.95 29.08 -0.96
CA ALA A 751 19.63 29.69 -1.06
C ALA A 751 19.67 30.78 -2.13
N ALA A 752 18.69 30.81 -3.04
CA ALA A 752 18.69 31.79 -4.11
C ALA A 752 17.27 32.28 -4.44
N ARG A 753 17.15 33.56 -4.76
CA ARG A 753 15.89 34.23 -5.09
C ARG A 753 16.09 35.24 -6.22
N CYS A 754 15.19 35.24 -7.19
CA CYS A 754 15.09 36.29 -8.20
C CYS A 754 14.02 37.30 -7.78
N ASP A 755 14.35 38.59 -7.85
CA ASP A 755 13.48 39.73 -7.53
C ASP A 755 13.62 40.75 -8.66
N GLY A 756 12.80 40.56 -9.71
CA GLY A 756 13.03 41.19 -11.02
C GLY A 756 14.41 40.86 -11.56
N ASN A 757 15.21 41.88 -11.86
CA ASN A 757 16.58 41.73 -12.36
C ASN A 757 17.66 41.64 -11.27
N ARG A 758 17.27 41.50 -10.00
CA ARG A 758 18.19 41.27 -8.89
C ARG A 758 18.13 39.81 -8.45
N VAL A 759 19.24 39.08 -8.57
CA VAL A 759 19.37 37.70 -8.10
C VAL A 759 20.15 37.70 -6.78
N VAL A 760 19.49 37.31 -5.70
CA VAL A 760 20.09 37.22 -4.36
C VAL A 760 20.48 35.77 -4.10
N VAL A 761 21.72 35.54 -3.68
CA VAL A 761 22.29 34.22 -3.39
C VAL A 761 22.97 34.24 -2.03
N THR A 762 22.67 33.25 -1.21
CA THR A 762 23.32 33.00 0.07
C THR A 762 23.98 31.63 0.04
N PHE A 763 25.27 31.59 0.39
CA PHE A 763 26.05 30.38 0.53
C PHE A 763 26.25 30.03 2.01
N SER A 764 26.13 28.74 2.34
CA SER A 764 26.71 28.24 3.58
C SER A 764 28.25 28.15 3.48
N PRO A 765 28.96 28.08 4.62
CA PRO A 765 30.39 27.82 4.62
C PRO A 765 30.76 26.54 3.85
N GLY A 766 31.80 26.61 3.02
CA GLY A 766 32.36 25.47 2.30
C GLY A 766 32.02 25.40 0.80
N VAL A 767 30.99 26.11 0.33
CA VAL A 767 30.74 26.25 -1.12
C VAL A 767 31.81 27.16 -1.71
N ARG A 768 32.58 26.69 -2.70
CA ARG A 768 33.68 27.47 -3.31
C ARG A 768 33.24 28.30 -4.52
N SER A 769 32.36 27.72 -5.34
CA SER A 769 31.87 28.33 -6.57
C SER A 769 30.57 27.67 -7.00
N ALA A 770 29.69 28.45 -7.61
CA ALA A 770 28.50 27.95 -8.28
C ALA A 770 28.26 28.74 -9.59
N SER A 771 27.21 28.40 -10.32
CA SER A 771 26.73 29.19 -11.45
C SER A 771 25.22 29.34 -11.38
N LEU A 772 24.75 30.52 -11.78
CA LEU A 772 23.36 30.81 -12.07
C LEU A 772 23.10 30.43 -13.53
N LEU A 773 22.04 29.68 -13.79
CA LEU A 773 21.53 29.34 -15.11
C LEU A 773 20.26 30.14 -15.35
N LEU A 774 20.31 31.20 -16.16
CA LEU A 774 19.22 32.16 -16.27
C LEU A 774 18.60 32.12 -17.67
N ASP A 775 17.33 32.52 -17.75
CA ASP A 775 16.66 32.91 -19.00
C ASP A 775 15.50 33.87 -18.69
N GLY A 776 14.71 34.21 -19.72
CA GLY A 776 13.59 35.15 -19.64
C GLY A 776 12.48 34.79 -18.64
N ARG A 777 12.52 33.59 -18.05
CA ARG A 777 11.58 33.14 -17.01
C ARG A 777 11.92 33.70 -15.64
N LEU A 778 13.20 33.98 -15.41
CA LEU A 778 13.75 34.39 -14.12
C LEU A 778 14.07 35.89 -14.09
N VAL A 779 14.57 36.43 -15.19
CA VAL A 779 15.03 37.83 -15.31
C VAL A 779 14.68 38.41 -16.68
N ASP A 780 14.56 39.74 -16.77
CA ASP A 780 14.47 40.42 -18.07
C ASP A 780 15.88 40.58 -18.67
N LEU A 781 16.19 39.79 -19.72
CA LEU A 781 17.52 39.79 -20.33
C LEU A 781 17.82 41.06 -21.15
N ASP A 782 16.83 41.90 -21.43
CA ASP A 782 17.02 43.20 -22.07
C ASP A 782 17.47 44.27 -21.06
N GLN A 783 17.40 43.98 -19.76
CA GLN A 783 17.80 44.86 -18.67
C GLN A 783 19.08 44.34 -17.98
N PRO A 784 19.90 45.23 -17.38
CA PRO A 784 21.05 44.80 -16.59
C PRO A 784 20.63 43.91 -15.40
N VAL A 785 21.37 42.84 -15.15
CA VAL A 785 21.16 41.93 -14.00
C VAL A 785 22.16 42.30 -12.89
N VAL A 786 21.69 42.34 -11.65
CA VAL A 786 22.51 42.51 -10.45
C VAL A 786 22.51 41.21 -9.66
N VAL A 787 23.69 40.67 -9.37
CA VAL A 787 23.83 39.47 -8.55
C VAL A 787 24.37 39.85 -7.18
N GLU A 788 23.64 39.53 -6.14
CA GLU A 788 24.04 39.73 -4.76
C GLU A 788 24.43 38.42 -4.12
N VAL A 789 25.67 38.31 -3.66
CA VAL A 789 26.19 37.11 -3.00
C VAL A 789 26.55 37.43 -1.56
N ASN A 790 25.92 36.76 -0.60
CA ASN A 790 26.13 36.95 0.84
C ASN A 790 26.05 38.44 1.25
N GLY A 791 25.04 39.15 0.74
CA GLY A 791 24.83 40.58 1.01
C GLY A 791 25.70 41.55 0.19
N LYS A 792 26.59 41.06 -0.68
CA LYS A 792 27.43 41.90 -1.54
C LYS A 792 26.94 41.90 -2.98
N ALA A 793 26.42 43.04 -3.43
CA ALA A 793 25.96 43.23 -4.80
C ALA A 793 27.11 43.38 -5.81
N SER A 794 26.96 42.77 -6.98
CA SER A 794 27.79 43.02 -8.16
C SER A 794 27.45 44.38 -8.78
N ARG A 795 28.29 44.86 -9.69
CA ARG A 795 27.86 45.90 -10.63
C ARG A 795 26.76 45.33 -11.55
N PRO A 796 25.79 46.16 -11.99
CA PRO A 796 24.84 45.75 -13.02
C PRO A 796 25.59 45.28 -14.27
N ALA A 797 25.22 44.12 -14.81
CA ALA A 797 25.85 43.53 -15.98
C ALA A 797 24.80 43.07 -16.99
N THR A 798 25.06 43.31 -18.28
CA THR A 798 24.21 42.78 -19.36
C THR A 798 24.47 41.28 -19.53
N VAL A 799 23.41 40.50 -19.43
CA VAL A 799 23.44 39.04 -19.60
C VAL A 799 22.90 38.70 -20.98
N ARG A 800 23.70 38.04 -21.82
CA ARG A 800 23.29 37.70 -23.19
C ARG A 800 22.94 36.22 -23.30
N PRO A 801 21.78 35.87 -23.89
CA PRO A 801 21.48 34.50 -24.29
C PRO A 801 22.59 33.91 -25.17
N SER A 802 22.85 32.61 -25.03
CA SER A 802 23.83 31.85 -25.79
C SER A 802 23.28 30.47 -26.17
N LEU A 803 23.34 30.15 -27.46
CA LEU A 803 23.02 28.82 -27.98
C LEU A 803 23.88 27.74 -27.35
N ARG A 804 25.15 28.04 -27.04
CA ARG A 804 26.04 27.08 -26.36
C ARG A 804 25.50 26.73 -24.98
N VAL A 805 25.07 27.72 -24.20
CA VAL A 805 24.52 27.46 -22.85
C VAL A 805 23.21 26.67 -22.95
N LEU A 806 22.34 27.02 -23.91
CA LEU A 806 21.12 26.28 -24.20
C LEU A 806 21.40 24.81 -24.53
N CYS A 807 22.29 24.54 -25.50
CA CYS A 807 22.61 23.17 -25.89
C CYS A 807 23.39 22.41 -24.80
N GLN A 808 24.27 23.06 -24.04
CA GLN A 808 25.01 22.41 -22.94
C GLN A 808 24.10 22.03 -21.78
N THR A 809 23.19 22.92 -21.37
CA THR A 809 22.21 22.62 -20.31
C THR A 809 21.24 21.54 -20.79
N LEU A 810 20.75 21.61 -22.03
CA LEU A 810 19.92 20.57 -22.62
C LEU A 810 20.63 19.21 -22.67
N ALA A 811 21.90 19.16 -23.11
CA ALA A 811 22.64 17.90 -23.18
C ALA A 811 22.85 17.25 -21.80
N ARG A 812 23.12 18.06 -20.77
CA ARG A 812 23.32 17.58 -19.39
C ARG A 812 22.03 17.15 -18.72
N ARG A 813 20.92 17.87 -18.96
CA ARG A 813 19.66 17.62 -18.27
C ARG A 813 18.76 16.65 -19.04
N GLY A 814 18.86 16.58 -20.37
CA GLY A 814 17.98 15.78 -21.21
C GLY A 814 16.51 16.23 -21.16
N ASP A 815 16.28 17.51 -20.86
CA ASP A 815 14.97 18.08 -20.57
C ASP A 815 14.90 19.51 -21.15
N PRO A 816 13.98 19.79 -22.08
CA PRO A 816 13.88 21.09 -22.73
C PRO A 816 13.44 22.22 -21.77
N ALA A 817 12.71 21.90 -20.70
CA ALA A 817 12.27 22.88 -19.72
C ALA A 817 13.42 23.30 -18.77
N LEU A 818 14.45 22.46 -18.61
CA LEU A 818 15.65 22.76 -17.83
C LEU A 818 16.84 23.23 -18.68
N ALA A 819 16.59 23.57 -19.96
CA ALA A 819 17.58 24.14 -20.85
C ALA A 819 17.58 25.68 -20.73
N PHE A 820 18.59 26.25 -20.06
CA PHE A 820 18.71 27.69 -19.82
C PHE A 820 19.59 28.36 -20.88
N THR A 821 19.38 29.67 -21.11
CA THR A 821 20.05 30.38 -22.21
C THR A 821 21.24 31.22 -21.77
N ALA A 822 21.40 31.48 -20.48
CA ALA A 822 22.52 32.25 -19.94
C ALA A 822 23.14 31.57 -18.71
N GLN A 823 24.42 31.83 -18.48
CA GLN A 823 25.16 31.33 -17.32
C GLN A 823 26.00 32.45 -16.71
N ILE A 824 25.91 32.63 -15.40
CA ILE A 824 26.73 33.59 -14.64
C ILE A 824 27.49 32.82 -13.55
N PRO A 825 28.83 32.80 -13.57
CA PRO A 825 29.60 32.23 -12.47
C PRO A 825 29.49 33.11 -11.22
N ILE A 826 29.36 32.48 -10.06
CA ILE A 826 29.25 33.15 -8.76
C ILE A 826 30.20 32.51 -7.74
N THR A 827 30.84 33.34 -6.93
CA THR A 827 31.76 32.91 -5.87
C THR A 827 31.42 33.63 -4.55
N PRO A 828 31.54 32.95 -3.39
CA PRO A 828 31.44 33.63 -2.11
C PRO A 828 32.60 34.62 -1.95
N ALA A 829 32.33 35.80 -1.41
CA ALA A 829 33.35 36.83 -1.19
C ALA A 829 34.49 36.30 -0.29
N GLY A 830 35.75 36.45 -0.73
CA GLY A 830 36.94 36.09 0.05
C GLY A 830 37.70 34.85 -0.43
N VAL A 831 37.18 34.10 -1.40
CA VAL A 831 37.91 33.03 -2.09
C VAL A 831 38.49 33.62 -3.38
N ARG A 832 39.78 34.00 -3.35
CA ARG A 832 40.55 34.30 -4.57
C ARG A 832 41.24 33.05 -5.08
#